data_AF-A0A534TJF2-F1
#
_entry.id   AF-A0A534TJF2-F1
#
_cell.length_a   1.000
_cell.length_b   1.000
_cell.length_c   1.000
_cell.angle_alpha   90.00
_cell.angle_beta   90.00
_cell.angle_gamma   90.00
#
_symmetry.space_group_name_H-M   'P 1'
#
loop_
_entity.id
_entity.type
_entity.pdbx_description
1 polymer ?
#
loop_
_entity_poly.entity_id
_entity_poly.type
_entity_poly.pdbx_seq_one_letter_code
_entity_poly.pdbx_strand_id
1 'polypeptide(L)'
;MLRNNQRGASQPWPRRSGEGEVIQRPWVRKGSYGSGLIATLFVVVSALLAPAAAKAQESVGLGGGGATGGPAITTNGVMFVACDMFGTYRSTNAGKDWMMLDARDVVSADGSGVFSVAVDPRNPKHVFAFHPLQGVKESFAEGADGTWTRYRPSVAWTPGPAVASMAISAEQNPTVLLGTNGGVYRIQSSGAGSSWQHVGSLSEPVLKVLFVADAGSPTGQRAFVATSGGIHRLEEGTSKAEWKSVAPASGWPGPVTDLVGASDSVHYVLYAAVGRQSVYRYDSGGMPAEWRQFKDSDECFQPNLLGMPRNALNTVYATSSSGSCQKRAVFRGSFDAKKMRWTPAYDVGTVAGGWMENFPGYGRGWGFGGPARGFAVHPSDPDIAVLTNLGGVYVTLNGGKSWTQRYTAPTEPNRELSTTRSNGLDVTTVWNHYRRGARTFLANTDIGMAVRDDGGQWVPISSDGTTSWNTFYELAIDAAGGRIWAAVSQEHDIPYETQLDDTAPRNRTGAVLVSVDSPRDRAGRTWTRMRTGPNHGILPPGPVVSVLYRAPHLYASVWGAGVFRSTPDAGGAGDWIRWGAPPNTSNKHFYQLHSDAGGNIYVAMAAERSSAPCASSTRKVTMYSPGALYRLGPSPESAWTLLTSGLPPISPVDFTFDPGQAGVLYVATRDTRSGDPKTCKLSTWVDNAGVATGGLWRLVVDGSSSQPPAHVLSIETPNAGGGGPVASPDYQLSLQAFSPAFLGDALYVATVGHGVLRSYDRGKTWSRAFRGLPFLATQRLGFDSTGTIYVTTFGGGAWLLFSPSW
;
A
#
# COMPACT_ATOMS: atom_id res chain seq x y z
N MET A 1 30.30 41.92 46.81
CA MET A 1 29.76 42.07 48.17
C MET A 1 28.91 40.83 48.45
N LEU A 2 29.24 39.95 49.42
CA LEU A 2 28.91 40.03 50.87
C LEU A 2 27.39 40.03 51.11
N ARG A 3 26.71 39.22 51.94
CA ARG A 3 27.00 38.07 52.88
C ARG A 3 25.81 37.05 52.73
N ASN A 4 25.74 35.79 53.19
CA ASN A 4 26.40 34.92 54.19
C ASN A 4 25.90 35.00 55.67
N ASN A 5 25.86 33.82 56.33
CA ASN A 5 25.38 33.45 57.70
C ASN A 5 23.83 33.43 57.89
N GLN A 6 23.16 32.35 58.34
CA GLN A 6 23.30 31.42 59.50
C GLN A 6 22.89 32.00 60.87
N ARG A 7 21.92 31.36 61.56
CA ARG A 7 22.14 30.44 62.71
C ARG A 7 20.83 30.01 63.41
N GLY A 8 20.86 28.81 64.02
CA GLY A 8 19.89 28.30 65.00
C GLY A 8 20.21 26.83 65.31
N ALA A 9 20.58 26.50 66.56
CA ALA A 9 21.15 25.18 66.89
C ALA A 9 20.84 24.74 68.33
N SER A 10 20.74 23.42 68.56
CA SER A 10 21.00 22.76 69.85
C SER A 10 21.16 21.23 69.71
N GLN A 11 21.89 20.65 70.66
CA GLN A 11 22.24 19.22 70.87
C GLN A 11 21.50 18.69 72.14
N PRO A 12 21.58 17.41 72.64
CA PRO A 12 22.73 16.48 72.57
C PRO A 12 22.49 14.92 72.56
N TRP A 13 23.64 14.22 72.58
CA TRP A 13 24.02 12.80 72.83
C TRP A 13 23.35 12.05 74.02
N PRO A 14 23.40 10.68 74.12
CA PRO A 14 24.61 9.89 74.54
C PRO A 14 24.90 8.52 73.85
N ARG A 15 26.05 7.91 74.22
CA ARG A 15 26.61 6.59 73.80
C ARG A 15 26.96 5.71 75.02
N ARG A 16 27.07 4.38 74.79
CA ARG A 16 27.82 3.26 75.48
C ARG A 16 26.88 2.04 75.64
N SER A 17 27.26 0.76 75.75
CA SER A 17 28.46 -0.10 75.50
C SER A 17 27.98 -1.59 75.66
N GLY A 18 28.66 -2.68 75.32
CA GLY A 18 29.99 -3.00 74.74
C GLY A 18 30.27 -4.52 74.91
N GLU A 19 31.32 -5.07 74.27
CA GLU A 19 31.84 -6.48 74.44
C GLU A 19 30.87 -7.62 73.98
N GLY A 20 31.29 -8.85 73.65
CA GLY A 20 32.61 -9.47 73.50
C GLY A 20 32.53 -10.99 73.21
N GLU A 21 33.62 -11.56 72.67
CA GLU A 21 33.97 -13.00 72.61
C GLU A 21 33.29 -14.02 71.66
N VAL A 22 34.01 -15.14 71.53
CA VAL A 22 33.95 -16.28 70.58
C VAL A 22 33.76 -17.56 71.41
N ILE A 23 33.34 -18.70 70.82
CA ILE A 23 33.86 -20.09 71.03
C ILE A 23 32.82 -21.22 70.76
N GLN A 24 33.29 -22.21 69.98
CA GLN A 24 32.90 -23.64 69.87
C GLN A 24 31.56 -24.17 69.27
N ARG A 25 31.76 -24.96 68.20
CA ARG A 25 31.12 -26.27 67.91
C ARG A 25 31.56 -27.31 68.97
N PRO A 26 30.92 -28.50 69.18
CA PRO A 26 30.18 -29.30 68.19
C PRO A 26 28.96 -30.09 68.72
N TRP A 27 28.33 -30.94 67.88
CA TRP A 27 28.27 -32.41 68.06
C TRP A 27 27.57 -33.09 66.88
N VAL A 28 27.82 -34.40 66.68
CA VAL A 28 27.52 -35.15 65.44
C VAL A 28 26.78 -36.46 65.73
N ARG A 29 25.75 -36.77 64.93
CA ARG A 29 25.36 -38.15 64.51
C ARG A 29 24.85 -38.06 63.06
N LYS A 30 25.56 -38.54 62.03
CA LYS A 30 25.80 -39.93 61.58
C LYS A 30 24.52 -40.74 61.27
N GLY A 31 24.26 -40.86 59.97
CA GLY A 31 23.54 -41.94 59.28
C GLY A 31 24.10 -41.98 57.84
N SER A 32 24.38 -43.16 57.28
CA SER A 32 25.27 -43.28 56.11
C SER A 32 24.82 -44.34 55.07
N TYR A 33 25.40 -44.22 53.86
CA TYR A 33 25.37 -45.11 52.69
C TYR A 33 24.25 -44.90 51.65
N GLY A 34 24.65 -44.92 50.38
CA GLY A 34 23.75 -44.83 49.22
C GLY A 34 24.29 -44.05 48.02
N SER A 35 25.51 -44.32 47.55
CA SER A 35 26.08 -43.69 46.35
C SER A 35 25.48 -44.23 45.05
N GLY A 36 24.94 -43.35 44.20
CA GLY A 36 24.48 -43.67 42.84
C GLY A 36 24.31 -42.40 42.01
N LEU A 37 24.79 -42.42 40.76
CA LEU A 37 24.71 -41.27 39.84
C LEU A 37 23.25 -40.93 39.50
N ILE A 38 22.94 -39.63 39.41
CA ILE A 38 22.26 -38.98 38.27
C ILE A 38 22.46 -37.47 38.45
N ALA A 39 23.17 -36.85 37.51
CA ALA A 39 23.22 -35.40 37.37
C ALA A 39 22.31 -35.02 36.19
N THR A 40 21.12 -34.48 36.47
CA THR A 40 20.19 -34.07 35.41
C THR A 40 19.28 -32.92 35.88
N LEU A 41 19.20 -31.88 35.05
CA LEU A 41 18.25 -30.74 35.08
C LEU A 41 18.12 -29.94 36.40
N PHE A 42 18.89 -28.85 36.47
CA PHE A 42 18.41 -27.58 37.01
C PHE A 42 18.77 -26.44 36.04
N VAL A 43 17.99 -26.31 34.97
CA VAL A 43 18.09 -25.22 33.99
C VAL A 43 16.69 -24.67 33.71
N VAL A 44 16.44 -23.46 34.23
CA VAL A 44 15.45 -22.46 33.77
C VAL A 44 13.99 -22.95 33.57
N VAL A 45 13.15 -22.71 34.58
CA VAL A 45 11.69 -22.53 34.41
C VAL A 45 11.27 -21.18 35.02
N SER A 46 11.85 -20.10 34.50
CA SER A 46 11.48 -18.72 34.87
C SER A 46 11.54 -17.75 33.67
N ALA A 47 11.50 -18.29 32.45
CA ALA A 47 11.53 -17.54 31.18
C ALA A 47 10.29 -17.83 30.29
N LEU A 48 9.23 -18.40 30.89
CA LEU A 48 7.93 -18.61 30.25
C LEU A 48 6.89 -17.86 31.09
N LEU A 49 5.96 -17.15 30.43
CA LEU A 49 5.05 -16.16 31.01
C LEU A 49 5.69 -14.80 31.37
N ALA A 50 6.59 -14.30 30.51
CA ALA A 50 6.41 -12.90 30.14
C ALA A 50 5.05 -12.80 29.43
N PRO A 51 4.11 -11.94 29.83
CA PRO A 51 2.91 -11.72 29.05
C PRO A 51 3.37 -11.22 27.67
N ALA A 52 3.02 -11.95 26.61
CA ALA A 52 3.22 -11.44 25.27
C ALA A 52 2.48 -10.11 25.20
N ALA A 53 3.21 -9.01 25.00
CA ALA A 53 2.60 -7.69 24.91
C ALA A 53 1.51 -7.77 23.84
N ALA A 54 0.26 -7.54 24.24
CA ALA A 54 -0.88 -7.68 23.34
C ALA A 54 -0.61 -6.80 22.11
N LYS A 55 -0.53 -7.44 20.93
CA LYS A 55 -0.38 -6.71 19.67
C LYS A 55 -1.53 -5.69 19.62
N ALA A 56 -1.23 -4.40 19.51
CA ALA A 56 -2.28 -3.39 19.37
C ALA A 56 -2.99 -3.50 18.00
N GLN A 57 -2.29 -4.07 17.02
CA GLN A 57 -2.79 -4.30 15.68
C GLN A 57 -2.06 -5.47 14.99
N GLU A 58 -2.69 -6.05 13.98
CA GLU A 58 -2.10 -7.08 13.12
C GLU A 58 -2.62 -6.91 11.68
N SER A 59 -1.75 -7.03 10.68
CA SER A 59 -2.20 -7.12 9.28
C SER A 59 -2.72 -8.53 9.00
N VAL A 60 -3.83 -8.61 8.27
CA VAL A 60 -4.61 -9.83 8.09
C VAL A 60 -4.96 -10.00 6.62
N GLY A 61 -4.54 -11.14 6.08
CA GLY A 61 -4.77 -11.51 4.69
C GLY A 61 -3.91 -12.68 4.28
N LEU A 62 -3.78 -12.86 2.96
CA LEU A 62 -2.96 -13.87 2.31
C LEU A 62 -1.45 -13.50 2.31
N GLY A 63 -1.12 -12.21 2.44
CA GLY A 63 0.19 -11.66 2.10
C GLY A 63 0.44 -11.57 0.60
N GLY A 64 1.17 -10.54 0.15
CA GLY A 64 1.32 -10.19 -1.27
C GLY A 64 0.01 -9.66 -1.86
N GLY A 65 -0.31 -10.10 -3.07
CA GLY A 65 -1.61 -9.86 -3.71
C GLY A 65 -1.77 -8.47 -4.34
N GLY A 66 -0.68 -7.70 -4.43
CA GLY A 66 -0.64 -6.43 -5.15
C GLY A 66 0.79 -6.03 -5.49
N ALA A 67 0.93 -4.96 -6.26
CA ALA A 67 2.14 -4.71 -6.99
C ALA A 67 3.22 -3.99 -6.18
N THR A 68 4.45 -4.51 -6.26
CA THR A 68 5.60 -4.02 -5.49
C THR A 68 6.79 -3.69 -6.37
N GLY A 69 7.53 -2.66 -5.98
CA GLY A 69 8.65 -2.10 -6.72
C GLY A 69 9.73 -1.54 -5.79
N GLY A 70 10.71 -0.88 -6.42
CA GLY A 70 11.75 -0.11 -5.73
C GLY A 70 12.47 -0.84 -4.60
N PRO A 71 12.85 -2.13 -4.72
CA PRO A 71 13.50 -2.84 -3.63
C PRO A 71 14.85 -2.20 -3.29
N ALA A 72 15.19 -2.19 -2.02
CA ALA A 72 16.50 -1.77 -1.52
C ALA A 72 17.02 -2.76 -0.48
N ILE A 73 18.35 -2.89 -0.38
CA ILE A 73 19.02 -3.79 0.56
C ILE A 73 20.20 -3.06 1.20
N THR A 74 20.27 -3.01 2.53
CA THR A 74 21.44 -2.50 3.27
C THR A 74 22.56 -3.54 3.29
N THR A 75 23.79 -3.11 3.60
CA THR A 75 24.95 -4.03 3.75
C THR A 75 24.81 -5.01 4.93
N ASN A 76 23.83 -4.81 5.80
CA ASN A 76 23.49 -5.74 6.89
C ASN A 76 22.31 -6.66 6.52
N GLY A 77 21.82 -6.62 5.26
CA GLY A 77 20.71 -7.44 4.79
C GLY A 77 19.30 -6.95 5.18
N VAL A 78 19.15 -5.73 5.72
CA VAL A 78 17.82 -5.12 5.91
C VAL A 78 17.26 -4.78 4.53
N MET A 79 16.05 -5.25 4.26
CA MET A 79 15.38 -5.13 2.96
C MET A 79 14.22 -4.15 3.05
N PHE A 80 13.99 -3.39 1.98
CA PHE A 80 12.83 -2.54 1.79
C PHE A 80 12.14 -2.83 0.46
N VAL A 81 10.83 -2.65 0.41
CA VAL A 81 10.02 -2.61 -0.83
C VAL A 81 8.92 -1.55 -0.69
N ALA A 82 8.47 -0.99 -1.81
CA ALA A 82 7.31 -0.10 -1.85
C ALA A 82 6.20 -0.71 -2.72
N CYS A 83 4.94 -0.43 -2.41
CA CYS A 83 3.82 -0.68 -3.33
C CYS A 83 3.38 0.60 -4.04
N ASP A 84 2.61 0.43 -5.12
CA ASP A 84 1.98 1.52 -5.85
C ASP A 84 0.75 2.11 -5.16
N MET A 85 0.36 1.54 -4.03
CA MET A 85 -0.66 2.09 -3.15
C MET A 85 -0.02 2.63 -1.87
N PHE A 86 1.03 3.45 -2.02
CA PHE A 86 1.67 4.27 -0.97
C PHE A 86 2.44 3.52 0.14
N GLY A 87 2.16 2.24 0.40
CA GLY A 87 2.81 1.46 1.46
C GLY A 87 4.30 1.24 1.21
N THR A 88 5.09 1.39 2.27
CA THR A 88 6.53 1.02 2.28
C THR A 88 6.78 0.02 3.39
N TYR A 89 7.53 -1.04 3.09
CA TYR A 89 7.73 -2.18 3.98
C TYR A 89 9.21 -2.42 4.24
N ARG A 90 9.52 -2.93 5.43
CA ARG A 90 10.87 -3.23 5.91
C ARG A 90 10.96 -4.65 6.47
N SER A 91 12.03 -5.36 6.16
CA SER A 91 12.35 -6.69 6.71
C SER A 91 13.78 -6.70 7.27
N THR A 92 14.01 -7.34 8.41
CA THR A 92 15.35 -7.58 8.99
C THR A 92 15.81 -9.04 8.87
N ASN A 93 15.00 -9.93 8.28
CA ASN A 93 15.21 -11.38 8.32
C ASN A 93 15.14 -12.04 6.92
N ALA A 94 15.66 -11.33 5.91
CA ALA A 94 15.66 -11.72 4.49
C ALA A 94 14.25 -11.95 3.89
N GLY A 95 13.28 -11.15 4.33
CA GLY A 95 11.90 -11.09 3.84
C GLY A 95 10.95 -12.10 4.47
N LYS A 96 11.36 -12.84 5.51
CA LYS A 96 10.48 -13.83 6.15
C LYS A 96 9.27 -13.16 6.80
N ASP A 97 9.51 -12.04 7.48
CA ASP A 97 8.48 -11.18 8.07
C ASP A 97 8.78 -9.71 7.69
N TRP A 98 7.72 -8.97 7.40
CA TRP A 98 7.76 -7.56 7.04
C TRP A 98 7.02 -6.72 8.07
N MET A 99 7.44 -5.47 8.17
CA MET A 99 6.78 -4.42 8.92
C MET A 99 6.50 -3.27 7.95
N MET A 100 5.24 -2.89 7.79
CA MET A 100 4.91 -1.64 7.12
C MET A 100 5.45 -0.48 7.96
N LEU A 101 6.17 0.45 7.32
CA LEU A 101 6.61 1.69 7.94
C LEU A 101 5.41 2.64 8.09
N ASP A 102 5.41 3.45 9.13
CA ASP A 102 4.40 4.47 9.33
C ASP A 102 4.41 5.49 8.17
N ALA A 103 3.28 5.64 7.48
CA ALA A 103 3.13 6.57 6.36
C ALA A 103 3.38 8.04 6.77
N ARG A 104 3.28 8.36 8.07
CA ARG A 104 3.65 9.68 8.64
C ARG A 104 5.15 9.94 8.62
N ASP A 105 5.97 8.90 8.47
CA ASP A 105 7.42 8.99 8.38
C ASP A 105 7.92 8.66 6.97
N VAL A 106 7.49 7.54 6.38
CA VAL A 106 7.91 7.09 5.06
C VAL A 106 6.75 6.50 4.27
N VAL A 107 6.55 7.00 3.05
CA VAL A 107 5.44 6.62 2.16
C VAL A 107 5.93 6.64 0.72
N SER A 108 5.48 5.72 -0.13
CA SER A 108 5.79 5.73 -1.56
C SER A 108 5.11 6.95 -2.20
N ALA A 109 5.89 8.01 -2.41
CA ALA A 109 5.37 9.38 -2.48
C ALA A 109 4.44 9.67 -3.66
N ASP A 110 4.48 8.85 -4.71
CA ASP A 110 3.72 9.02 -5.95
C ASP A 110 2.76 7.86 -6.27
N GLY A 111 2.71 6.83 -5.43
CA GLY A 111 1.98 5.60 -5.74
C GLY A 111 2.52 4.88 -6.99
N SER A 112 3.80 5.01 -7.34
CA SER A 112 4.39 4.21 -8.42
C SER A 112 5.10 2.95 -7.91
N GLY A 113 5.44 2.92 -6.62
CA GLY A 113 6.33 1.90 -6.05
C GLY A 113 7.74 1.91 -6.65
N VAL A 114 8.16 2.92 -7.43
CA VAL A 114 9.45 2.90 -8.15
C VAL A 114 10.65 3.11 -7.21
N PHE A 115 10.47 3.87 -6.12
CA PHE A 115 11.50 4.12 -5.11
C PHE A 115 10.97 3.86 -3.68
N SER A 116 11.84 3.36 -2.80
CA SER A 116 11.57 3.19 -1.37
C SER A 116 12.61 3.89 -0.48
N VAL A 117 13.85 3.38 -0.47
CA VAL A 117 14.92 3.79 0.45
C VAL A 117 16.28 3.78 -0.26
N ALA A 118 17.13 4.78 0.01
CA ALA A 118 18.53 4.83 -0.37
C ALA A 118 19.43 4.53 0.85
N VAL A 119 20.56 3.84 0.62
CA VAL A 119 21.47 3.38 1.68
C VAL A 119 22.80 4.11 1.61
N ASP A 120 23.20 4.79 2.71
CA ASP A 120 24.48 5.49 2.83
C ASP A 120 25.64 4.50 2.54
N PRO A 121 26.52 4.80 1.58
CA PRO A 121 27.67 3.93 1.26
C PRO A 121 28.64 3.70 2.43
N ARG A 122 28.67 4.56 3.45
CA ARG A 122 29.66 4.53 4.55
C ARG A 122 29.13 3.98 5.86
N ASN A 123 27.82 4.07 6.08
CA ASN A 123 27.19 3.62 7.31
C ASN A 123 25.98 2.74 6.94
N PRO A 124 26.06 1.41 7.09
CA PRO A 124 24.97 0.53 6.71
C PRO A 124 23.72 0.72 7.59
N LYS A 125 23.84 1.40 8.73
CA LYS A 125 22.71 1.80 9.58
C LYS A 125 22.05 3.12 9.17
N HIS A 126 22.67 3.89 8.28
CA HIS A 126 22.17 5.17 7.84
C HIS A 126 21.43 5.02 6.50
N VAL A 127 20.14 5.32 6.51
CA VAL A 127 19.26 5.20 5.35
C VAL A 127 18.42 6.45 5.17
N PHE A 128 18.05 6.72 3.92
CA PHE A 128 17.29 7.87 3.50
C PHE A 128 16.03 7.45 2.76
N ALA A 129 14.92 8.12 3.04
CA ALA A 129 13.66 7.96 2.33
C ALA A 129 13.12 9.33 1.92
N PHE A 130 12.03 9.36 1.17
CA PHE A 130 11.37 10.58 0.75
C PHE A 130 9.90 10.57 1.20
N HIS A 131 9.41 11.68 1.72
CA HIS A 131 8.01 11.88 2.11
C HIS A 131 7.48 13.13 1.41
N PRO A 132 6.37 13.07 0.64
CA PRO A 132 5.94 14.12 -0.27
C PRO A 132 5.77 15.49 0.41
N LEU A 133 5.19 15.52 1.62
CA LEU A 133 4.98 16.75 2.40
C LEU A 133 6.11 17.15 3.36
N GLN A 134 7.13 16.30 3.57
CA GLN A 134 8.18 16.53 4.56
C GLN A 134 9.60 16.64 3.98
N GLY A 135 9.78 16.29 2.69
CA GLY A 135 11.07 16.22 2.04
C GLY A 135 11.80 14.90 2.31
N VAL A 136 13.14 14.95 2.33
CA VAL A 136 13.95 13.76 2.63
C VAL A 136 13.97 13.49 4.14
N LYS A 137 13.81 12.22 4.49
CA LYS A 137 13.84 11.70 5.86
C LYS A 137 15.05 10.78 6.00
N GLU A 138 15.72 10.82 7.15
CA GLU A 138 16.90 10.00 7.47
C GLU A 138 16.66 9.15 8.72
N SER A 139 17.31 7.99 8.82
CA SER A 139 17.35 7.16 10.02
C SER A 139 18.74 6.55 10.18
N PHE A 140 19.30 6.65 11.39
CA PHE A 140 20.56 6.00 11.79
C PHE A 140 20.35 4.60 12.42
N ALA A 141 19.14 4.06 12.31
CA ALA A 141 18.73 2.78 12.86
C ALA A 141 18.13 1.86 11.77
N GLU A 142 18.70 1.90 10.56
CA GLU A 142 18.27 1.09 9.40
C GLU A 142 16.79 1.27 9.07
N GLY A 143 16.22 2.46 9.30
CA GLY A 143 14.82 2.76 9.01
C GLY A 143 13.84 2.05 9.94
N ALA A 144 14.25 1.71 11.16
CA ALA A 144 13.35 1.21 12.20
C ALA A 144 12.22 2.22 12.51
N ASP A 145 11.07 1.72 12.95
CA ASP A 145 9.90 2.55 13.20
C ASP A 145 10.14 3.62 14.27
N GLY A 146 9.57 4.81 14.10
CA GLY A 146 9.78 5.97 14.98
C GLY A 146 11.20 6.56 15.01
N THR A 147 12.13 6.09 14.15
CA THR A 147 13.53 6.60 14.11
C THR A 147 13.79 7.62 12.99
N TRP A 148 12.76 8.02 12.24
CA TRP A 148 12.90 8.86 11.04
C TRP A 148 12.84 10.36 11.35
N THR A 149 13.96 11.04 11.16
CA THR A 149 14.08 12.51 11.29
C THR A 149 14.11 13.19 9.92
N ARG A 150 13.87 14.50 9.84
CA ARG A 150 14.01 15.25 8.58
C ARG A 150 15.47 15.54 8.30
N TYR A 151 15.97 15.17 7.11
CA TYR A 151 17.33 15.47 6.70
C TYR A 151 17.53 16.97 6.47
N ARG A 152 18.52 17.57 7.16
CA ARG A 152 18.95 18.98 7.06
C ARG A 152 17.77 19.96 6.86
N PRO A 153 17.02 20.34 7.92
CA PRO A 153 15.63 20.83 7.89
C PRO A 153 15.25 21.51 6.58
N SER A 154 14.81 20.70 5.61
CA SER A 154 14.50 21.16 4.28
C SER A 154 13.20 21.95 4.29
N VAL A 155 13.16 23.06 3.56
CA VAL A 155 11.88 23.67 3.15
C VAL A 155 10.98 22.54 2.60
N ALA A 156 9.68 22.61 2.92
CA ALA A 156 8.71 21.64 2.42
C ALA A 156 8.90 21.48 0.90
N TRP A 157 8.96 20.23 0.44
CA TRP A 157 8.96 19.95 -0.99
C TRP A 157 7.58 20.34 -1.52
N THR A 158 7.46 21.54 -2.07
CA THR A 158 6.28 21.97 -2.82
C THR A 158 6.03 20.90 -3.89
N PRO A 159 4.85 20.25 -3.94
CA PRO A 159 4.64 18.98 -4.63
C PRO A 159 5.21 18.97 -6.06
N GLY A 160 6.43 18.45 -6.15
CA GLY A 160 7.21 18.39 -7.36
C GLY A 160 6.99 17.10 -8.12
N PRO A 161 7.67 16.94 -9.27
CA PRO A 161 7.66 15.70 -10.03
C PRO A 161 8.01 14.48 -9.16
N ALA A 162 7.37 13.35 -9.47
CA ALA A 162 7.61 12.05 -8.83
C ALA A 162 9.11 11.72 -8.70
N VAL A 163 9.51 11.20 -7.54
CA VAL A 163 10.89 10.80 -7.23
C VAL A 163 11.09 9.35 -7.65
N ALA A 164 11.84 9.13 -8.73
CA ALA A 164 12.13 7.80 -9.27
C ALA A 164 13.40 7.18 -8.64
N SER A 165 14.31 8.00 -8.11
CA SER A 165 15.60 7.53 -7.61
C SER A 165 16.24 8.52 -6.62
N MET A 166 16.99 8.01 -5.65
CA MET A 166 17.83 8.83 -4.76
C MET A 166 19.24 8.22 -4.64
N ALA A 167 20.26 9.08 -4.70
CA ALA A 167 21.66 8.71 -4.54
C ALA A 167 22.34 9.57 -3.46
N ILE A 168 23.20 8.94 -2.66
CA ILE A 168 23.90 9.52 -1.51
C ILE A 168 25.40 9.40 -1.74
N SER A 169 26.15 10.51 -1.62
CA SER A 169 27.62 10.49 -1.75
C SER A 169 28.31 9.91 -0.50
N ALA A 170 29.55 9.45 -0.65
CA ALA A 170 30.39 8.87 0.39
C ALA A 170 31.32 9.91 1.04
N GLU A 171 30.84 11.15 1.19
CA GLU A 171 31.56 12.25 1.84
C GLU A 171 31.07 12.45 3.28
N GLN A 172 31.86 13.09 4.15
CA GLN A 172 31.48 13.29 5.56
C GLN A 172 30.09 13.91 5.72
N ASN A 173 29.82 14.96 4.93
CA ASN A 173 28.53 15.63 4.80
C ASN A 173 27.92 15.23 3.43
N PRO A 174 27.12 14.16 3.34
CA PRO A 174 26.78 13.56 2.05
C PRO A 174 25.96 14.49 1.17
N THR A 175 26.27 14.51 -0.12
CA THR A 175 25.41 15.09 -1.15
C THR A 175 24.27 14.13 -1.44
N VAL A 176 23.04 14.64 -1.44
CA VAL A 176 21.83 13.88 -1.79
C VAL A 176 21.31 14.39 -3.12
N LEU A 177 21.21 13.48 -4.10
CA LEU A 177 20.60 13.72 -5.40
C LEU A 177 19.24 13.00 -5.46
N LEU A 178 18.19 13.73 -5.81
CA LEU A 178 16.87 13.19 -6.16
C LEU A 178 16.69 13.22 -7.67
N GLY A 179 16.56 12.05 -8.28
CA GLY A 179 16.12 11.88 -9.67
C GLY A 179 14.60 11.92 -9.75
N THR A 180 14.06 12.84 -10.56
CA THR A 180 12.63 13.05 -10.71
C THR A 180 12.18 13.14 -12.17
N ASN A 181 10.88 13.12 -12.41
CA ASN A 181 10.30 13.40 -13.73
C ASN A 181 10.58 14.82 -14.27
N GLY A 182 11.10 15.75 -13.45
CA GLY A 182 11.53 17.10 -13.86
C GLY A 182 13.05 17.31 -13.85
N GLY A 183 13.83 16.23 -13.82
CA GLY A 183 15.31 16.29 -13.74
C GLY A 183 15.84 15.96 -12.35
N VAL A 184 17.10 16.33 -12.09
CA VAL A 184 17.79 16.04 -10.82
C VAL A 184 17.78 17.25 -9.91
N TYR A 185 17.53 17.02 -8.62
CA TYR A 185 17.59 18.05 -7.58
C TYR A 185 18.62 17.66 -6.50
N ARG A 186 19.31 18.66 -5.94
CA ARG A 186 20.18 18.49 -4.75
C ARG A 186 19.72 19.40 -3.63
N ILE A 187 19.86 18.93 -2.39
CA ILE A 187 19.62 19.75 -1.20
C ILE A 187 20.87 20.60 -0.90
N GLN A 188 20.72 21.92 -0.99
CA GLN A 188 21.75 22.87 -0.58
C GLN A 188 21.38 23.48 0.77
N SER A 189 22.37 23.65 1.64
CA SER A 189 22.20 24.37 2.91
C SER A 189 22.83 25.75 2.79
N SER A 190 22.07 26.79 3.15
CA SER A 190 22.49 28.19 3.16
C SER A 190 22.37 28.78 4.57
N GLY A 191 22.91 29.96 4.79
CA GLY A 191 22.69 30.71 6.04
C GLY A 191 21.22 31.07 6.33
N ALA A 192 20.34 30.94 5.33
CA ALA A 192 18.90 31.14 5.45
C ALA A 192 18.09 29.83 5.57
N GLY A 193 18.74 28.67 5.66
CA GLY A 193 18.12 27.34 5.70
C GLY A 193 18.43 26.47 4.47
N SER A 194 17.83 25.28 4.40
CA SER A 194 18.09 24.29 3.34
C SER A 194 16.99 24.25 2.29
N SER A 195 17.36 24.31 1.02
CA SER A 195 16.45 24.36 -0.14
C SER A 195 16.86 23.37 -1.24
N TRP A 196 15.90 23.07 -2.11
CA TRP A 196 16.12 22.21 -3.28
C TRP A 196 16.59 23.03 -4.47
N GLN A 197 17.78 22.71 -4.97
CA GLN A 197 18.32 23.28 -6.20
C GLN A 197 18.17 22.28 -7.34
N HIS A 198 17.61 22.71 -8.47
CA HIS A 198 17.67 21.96 -9.72
C HIS A 198 19.12 21.90 -10.23
N VAL A 199 19.61 20.72 -10.58
CA VAL A 199 21.01 20.48 -10.92
C VAL A 199 21.13 20.36 -12.43
N GLY A 200 21.73 21.37 -13.06
CA GLY A 200 21.87 21.44 -14.52
C GLY A 200 20.51 21.40 -15.25
N SER A 201 20.54 21.04 -16.53
CA SER A 201 19.33 20.81 -17.32
C SER A 201 19.35 19.42 -17.93
N LEU A 202 18.21 18.74 -17.93
CA LEU A 202 17.94 17.48 -18.63
C LEU A 202 16.61 17.63 -19.38
N SER A 203 16.51 17.08 -20.59
CA SER A 203 15.31 17.15 -21.42
C SER A 203 14.29 16.04 -21.13
N GLU A 204 14.69 15.02 -20.37
CA GLU A 204 13.93 13.77 -20.18
C GLU A 204 13.76 13.43 -18.69
N PRO A 205 12.68 12.71 -18.31
CA PRO A 205 12.52 12.14 -16.96
C PRO A 205 13.70 11.29 -16.51
N VAL A 206 14.06 11.40 -15.24
CA VAL A 206 15.14 10.61 -14.64
C VAL A 206 14.65 9.21 -14.29
N LEU A 207 15.38 8.19 -14.77
CA LEU A 207 15.18 6.79 -14.39
C LEU A 207 16.01 6.43 -13.16
N LYS A 208 17.26 6.90 -13.09
CA LYS A 208 18.19 6.57 -12.00
C LYS A 208 19.26 7.62 -11.79
N VAL A 209 19.64 7.84 -10.55
CA VAL A 209 20.87 8.54 -10.16
C VAL A 209 21.77 7.58 -9.37
N LEU A 210 23.08 7.69 -9.53
CA LEU A 210 24.05 6.94 -8.73
C LEU A 210 25.37 7.70 -8.54
N PHE A 211 26.13 7.30 -7.53
CA PHE A 211 27.55 7.65 -7.36
C PHE A 211 28.41 6.39 -7.52
N VAL A 212 29.54 6.52 -8.21
CA VAL A 212 30.66 5.54 -8.20
C VAL A 212 31.90 6.20 -7.59
N ALA A 213 32.78 5.41 -6.98
CA ALA A 213 34.08 5.93 -6.57
C ALA A 213 34.97 6.15 -7.81
N ASP A 214 35.74 7.24 -7.78
CA ASP A 214 36.75 7.56 -8.79
C ASP A 214 37.84 8.43 -8.13
N ALA A 215 39.04 7.84 -7.97
CA ALA A 215 40.20 8.54 -7.44
C ALA A 215 40.66 9.73 -8.31
N GLY A 216 40.27 9.77 -9.59
CA GLY A 216 40.49 10.89 -10.50
C GLY A 216 39.41 11.99 -10.43
N SER A 217 38.51 11.94 -9.46
CA SER A 217 37.51 13.00 -9.20
C SER A 217 37.92 13.85 -7.98
N PRO A 218 37.71 15.18 -7.99
CA PRO A 218 38.02 16.05 -6.84
C PRO A 218 37.32 15.66 -5.52
N THR A 219 36.16 15.00 -5.60
CA THR A 219 35.40 14.51 -4.44
C THR A 219 35.67 13.02 -4.14
N GLY A 220 36.55 12.36 -4.89
CA GLY A 220 36.74 10.90 -4.86
C GLY A 220 35.58 10.10 -5.46
N GLN A 221 34.56 10.76 -6.03
CA GLN A 221 33.39 10.11 -6.64
C GLN A 221 32.88 10.86 -7.88
N ARG A 222 32.11 10.17 -8.73
CA ARG A 222 31.33 10.81 -9.80
C ARG A 222 29.86 10.46 -9.70
N ALA A 223 29.01 11.46 -9.93
CA ALA A 223 27.57 11.27 -10.10
C ALA A 223 27.22 11.00 -11.57
N PHE A 224 26.34 10.04 -11.78
CA PHE A 224 25.73 9.73 -13.07
C PHE A 224 24.21 9.74 -12.97
N VAL A 225 23.55 10.11 -14.06
CA VAL A 225 22.10 10.05 -14.23
C VAL A 225 21.75 9.30 -15.52
N ALA A 226 20.76 8.43 -15.45
CA ALA A 226 20.14 7.79 -16.60
C ALA A 226 18.76 8.39 -16.85
N THR A 227 18.48 8.72 -18.10
CA THR A 227 17.15 9.03 -18.65
C THR A 227 16.86 8.08 -19.80
N SER A 228 15.62 8.02 -20.28
CA SER A 228 15.24 7.27 -21.50
C SER A 228 16.15 7.58 -22.69
N GLY A 229 16.53 8.85 -22.87
CA GLY A 229 17.37 9.33 -23.98
C GLY A 229 18.88 9.10 -23.80
N GLY A 230 19.37 8.75 -22.61
CA GLY A 230 20.79 8.45 -22.42
C GLY A 230 21.33 8.61 -21.00
N ILE A 231 22.64 8.45 -20.89
CA ILE A 231 23.38 8.52 -19.62
C ILE A 231 24.28 9.75 -19.63
N HIS A 232 24.26 10.48 -18.52
CA HIS A 232 24.99 11.73 -18.35
C HIS A 232 25.80 11.72 -17.05
N ARG A 233 26.95 12.39 -17.07
CA ARG A 233 27.85 12.58 -15.94
C ARG A 233 27.74 14.01 -15.43
N LEU A 234 27.75 14.19 -14.12
CA LEU A 234 27.77 15.53 -13.52
C LEU A 234 29.15 16.15 -13.64
N GLU A 235 29.21 17.38 -14.13
CA GLU A 235 30.37 18.26 -14.08
C GLU A 235 30.05 19.48 -13.22
N GLU A 236 30.76 19.66 -12.11
CA GLU A 236 30.68 20.90 -11.31
C GLU A 236 31.59 21.94 -11.97
N GLY A 237 31.02 22.82 -12.79
CA GLY A 237 31.74 23.93 -13.42
C GLY A 237 31.96 25.11 -12.47
N THR A 238 32.82 26.06 -12.86
CA THR A 238 33.15 27.25 -12.04
C THR A 238 31.98 28.21 -11.83
N SER A 239 30.95 28.17 -12.68
CA SER A 239 29.77 29.04 -12.61
C SER A 239 28.44 28.30 -12.43
N LYS A 240 28.35 27.03 -12.83
CA LYS A 240 27.17 26.16 -12.69
C LYS A 240 27.54 24.69 -12.86
N ALA A 241 26.70 23.81 -12.32
CA ALA A 241 26.76 22.37 -12.57
C ALA A 241 26.03 22.02 -13.88
N GLU A 242 26.57 21.07 -14.65
CA GLU A 242 26.00 20.60 -15.92
C GLU A 242 26.04 19.08 -16.06
N TRP A 243 25.05 18.51 -16.75
CA TRP A 243 25.02 17.10 -17.13
C TRP A 243 25.60 16.91 -18.52
N LYS A 244 26.78 16.30 -18.63
CA LYS A 244 27.40 15.98 -19.93
C LYS A 244 27.07 14.56 -20.34
N SER A 245 26.57 14.38 -21.55
CA SER A 245 26.33 13.06 -22.11
C SER A 245 27.63 12.25 -22.13
N VAL A 246 27.53 10.98 -21.72
CA VAL A 246 28.59 9.98 -21.86
C VAL A 246 28.15 8.86 -22.82
N ALA A 247 27.29 9.17 -23.79
CA ALA A 247 26.82 8.22 -24.79
C ALA A 247 27.95 7.67 -25.68
N PRO A 248 27.75 6.51 -26.34
CA PRO A 248 28.63 6.07 -27.44
C PRO A 248 28.66 7.11 -28.56
N ALA A 249 29.76 7.18 -29.33
CA ALA A 249 29.87 8.10 -30.47
C ALA A 249 28.79 7.88 -31.55
N SER A 250 28.29 6.65 -31.69
CA SER A 250 27.17 6.28 -32.56
C SER A 250 25.78 6.67 -32.03
N GLY A 251 25.71 7.23 -30.82
CA GLY A 251 24.47 7.32 -30.04
C GLY A 251 24.00 5.96 -29.50
N TRP A 252 22.88 5.99 -28.76
CA TRP A 252 22.20 4.78 -28.26
C TRP A 252 21.26 4.22 -29.34
N PRO A 253 21.25 2.89 -29.60
CA PRO A 253 20.36 2.29 -30.61
C PRO A 253 18.90 2.11 -30.14
N GLY A 254 18.56 2.57 -28.94
CA GLY A 254 17.25 2.46 -28.33
C GLY A 254 17.25 3.12 -26.94
N PRO A 255 16.09 3.19 -26.26
CA PRO A 255 15.99 3.83 -24.96
C PRO A 255 16.81 3.09 -23.90
N VAL A 256 17.46 3.84 -23.00
CA VAL A 256 18.04 3.28 -21.77
C VAL A 256 16.89 2.93 -20.82
N THR A 257 16.94 1.76 -20.18
CA THR A 257 15.92 1.33 -19.21
C THR A 257 16.43 1.27 -17.78
N ASP A 258 17.72 0.99 -17.57
CA ASP A 258 18.36 1.02 -16.25
C ASP A 258 19.88 1.20 -16.35
N LEU A 259 20.49 1.67 -15.26
CA LEU A 259 21.92 1.91 -15.08
C LEU A 259 22.38 1.44 -13.69
N VAL A 260 23.47 0.67 -13.63
CA VAL A 260 24.17 0.34 -12.39
C VAL A 260 25.68 0.57 -12.54
N GLY A 261 26.38 0.70 -11.42
CA GLY A 261 27.81 0.90 -11.41
C GLY A 261 28.48 0.28 -10.20
N ALA A 262 29.75 -0.06 -10.37
CA ALA A 262 30.63 -0.58 -9.32
C ALA A 262 32.04 0.00 -9.50
N SER A 263 32.80 0.04 -8.41
CA SER A 263 34.13 0.63 -8.38
C SER A 263 35.04 -0.11 -7.40
N ASP A 264 36.32 -0.23 -7.76
CA ASP A 264 37.41 -0.56 -6.86
C ASP A 264 38.20 0.71 -6.49
N SER A 265 39.44 0.59 -6.03
CA SER A 265 40.27 1.74 -5.66
C SER A 265 40.88 2.51 -6.84
N VAL A 266 40.76 2.00 -8.06
CA VAL A 266 41.44 2.52 -9.27
C VAL A 266 40.45 2.72 -10.44
N HIS A 267 39.44 1.86 -10.57
CA HIS A 267 38.54 1.81 -11.71
C HIS A 267 37.07 1.77 -11.30
N TYR A 268 36.21 2.34 -12.13
CA TYR A 268 34.77 2.11 -12.09
C TYR A 268 34.26 1.55 -13.42
N VAL A 269 33.17 0.80 -13.32
CA VAL A 269 32.40 0.29 -14.45
C VAL A 269 30.97 0.76 -14.34
N LEU A 270 30.34 0.96 -15.50
CA LEU A 270 28.89 1.17 -15.58
C LEU A 270 28.29 0.09 -16.48
N TYR A 271 27.13 -0.43 -16.11
CA TYR A 271 26.32 -1.30 -16.95
C TYR A 271 24.98 -0.63 -17.23
N ALA A 272 24.59 -0.58 -18.51
CA ALA A 272 23.35 0.04 -18.97
C ALA A 272 22.49 -0.96 -19.74
N ALA A 273 21.21 -1.08 -19.40
CA ALA A 273 20.24 -1.85 -20.17
C ALA A 273 19.65 -0.95 -21.25
N VAL A 274 19.69 -1.40 -22.51
CA VAL A 274 19.35 -0.55 -23.68
C VAL A 274 18.47 -1.29 -24.67
N GLY A 275 17.39 -0.63 -25.07
CA GLY A 275 16.44 -1.08 -26.09
C GLY A 275 15.73 -2.40 -25.77
N ARG A 276 15.85 -2.92 -24.54
CA ARG A 276 15.47 -4.29 -24.14
C ARG A 276 16.11 -5.39 -25.02
N GLN A 277 17.29 -5.11 -25.55
CA GLN A 277 18.02 -6.00 -26.47
C GLN A 277 19.46 -6.30 -26.03
N SER A 278 20.05 -5.47 -25.17
CA SER A 278 21.48 -5.57 -24.83
C SER A 278 21.80 -4.92 -23.50
N VAL A 279 22.87 -5.39 -22.89
CA VAL A 279 23.55 -4.68 -21.80
C VAL A 279 24.84 -4.11 -22.36
N TYR A 280 25.08 -2.82 -22.13
CA TYR A 280 26.31 -2.13 -22.49
C TYR A 280 27.20 -1.97 -21.25
N ARG A 281 28.51 -2.12 -21.40
CA ARG A 281 29.51 -1.90 -20.33
C ARG A 281 30.46 -0.76 -20.67
N TYR A 282 30.54 0.22 -19.78
CA TYR A 282 31.60 1.24 -19.76
C TYR A 282 32.72 0.80 -18.80
N ASP A 283 33.95 1.23 -19.07
CA ASP A 283 35.12 0.98 -18.24
C ASP A 283 35.92 2.28 -18.11
N SER A 284 36.23 2.73 -16.89
CA SER A 284 36.95 3.98 -16.68
C SER A 284 38.45 3.89 -16.96
N GLY A 285 39.03 2.69 -17.07
CA GLY A 285 40.46 2.46 -17.30
C GLY A 285 40.79 1.70 -18.60
N GLY A 286 39.79 1.10 -19.26
CA GLY A 286 39.97 0.33 -20.48
C GLY A 286 40.07 1.18 -21.76
N MET A 287 41.05 0.88 -22.61
CA MET A 287 41.19 1.48 -23.96
C MET A 287 40.51 0.62 -25.05
N PRO A 288 39.80 1.23 -26.02
CA PRO A 288 39.28 2.59 -25.98
C PRO A 288 38.14 2.72 -24.94
N ALA A 289 37.99 3.91 -24.35
CA ALA A 289 36.98 4.19 -23.33
C ALA A 289 35.59 4.40 -23.96
N GLU A 290 35.05 3.33 -24.57
CA GLU A 290 33.74 3.29 -25.21
C GLU A 290 32.84 2.22 -24.57
N TRP A 291 31.52 2.41 -24.71
CA TRP A 291 30.53 1.43 -24.28
C TRP A 291 30.56 0.19 -25.17
N ARG A 292 30.91 -0.96 -24.60
CA ARG A 292 30.90 -2.25 -25.30
C ARG A 292 29.54 -2.93 -25.17
N GLN A 293 28.93 -3.31 -26.29
CA GLN A 293 27.64 -4.02 -26.33
C GLN A 293 27.80 -5.51 -26.01
N PHE A 294 26.91 -6.03 -25.18
CA PHE A 294 26.76 -7.46 -24.92
C PHE A 294 25.31 -7.89 -25.15
N LYS A 295 25.12 -8.83 -26.08
CA LYS A 295 23.88 -9.54 -26.36
C LYS A 295 23.99 -10.98 -25.85
N ASP A 296 22.84 -11.62 -25.69
CA ASP A 296 22.76 -13.08 -25.60
C ASP A 296 21.89 -13.61 -26.76
N SER A 297 22.00 -14.89 -27.06
CA SER A 297 21.16 -15.58 -28.06
C SER A 297 19.86 -16.13 -27.48
N ASP A 298 19.72 -16.21 -26.16
CA ASP A 298 18.47 -16.55 -25.50
C ASP A 298 17.40 -15.48 -25.81
N GLU A 299 16.30 -15.87 -26.46
CA GLU A 299 15.14 -15.02 -26.76
C GLU A 299 14.55 -14.30 -25.53
N CYS A 300 14.79 -14.87 -24.34
CA CYS A 300 14.36 -14.34 -23.07
C CYS A 300 15.32 -13.30 -22.48
N PHE A 301 16.50 -13.09 -23.08
CA PHE A 301 17.42 -12.04 -22.69
C PHE A 301 16.96 -10.67 -23.22
N GLN A 302 15.91 -10.12 -22.59
CA GLN A 302 15.40 -8.77 -22.85
C GLN A 302 15.68 -7.86 -21.64
N PRO A 303 16.94 -7.40 -21.48
CA PRO A 303 17.38 -6.70 -20.27
C PRO A 303 16.58 -5.42 -20.02
N ASN A 304 15.95 -5.32 -18.85
CA ASN A 304 15.13 -4.17 -18.46
C ASN A 304 15.64 -3.48 -17.18
N LEU A 305 15.72 -4.20 -16.06
CA LEU A 305 16.34 -3.72 -14.82
C LEU A 305 17.69 -4.41 -14.58
N LEU A 306 18.60 -3.73 -13.89
CA LEU A 306 19.94 -4.21 -13.57
C LEU A 306 20.23 -4.16 -12.07
N GLY A 307 21.09 -5.06 -11.60
CA GLY A 307 21.58 -5.04 -10.22
C GLY A 307 22.99 -5.60 -10.10
N MET A 308 23.82 -5.00 -9.24
CA MET A 308 25.17 -5.50 -8.94
C MET A 308 25.64 -5.02 -7.56
N PRO A 309 26.59 -5.71 -6.90
CA PRO A 309 27.32 -5.18 -5.75
C PRO A 309 28.21 -4.01 -6.15
N ARG A 310 28.38 -3.03 -5.26
CA ARG A 310 29.13 -1.77 -5.50
C ARG A 310 30.63 -1.99 -5.71
N ASN A 311 31.15 -3.15 -5.33
CA ASN A 311 32.57 -3.55 -5.39
C ASN A 311 32.85 -4.73 -6.33
N ALA A 312 31.87 -5.18 -7.14
CA ALA A 312 32.00 -6.38 -7.99
C ALA A 312 31.92 -6.04 -9.49
N LEU A 313 32.99 -5.48 -10.05
CA LEU A 313 33.05 -4.95 -11.43
C LEU A 313 32.68 -5.96 -12.55
N ASN A 314 32.77 -7.25 -12.25
CA ASN A 314 32.62 -8.34 -13.23
C ASN A 314 31.33 -9.17 -13.05
N THR A 315 30.48 -8.85 -12.08
CA THR A 315 29.21 -9.58 -11.84
C THR A 315 28.04 -8.60 -11.87
N VAL A 316 27.10 -8.83 -12.78
CA VAL A 316 25.90 -8.01 -12.94
C VAL A 316 24.70 -8.90 -13.25
N TYR A 317 23.53 -8.55 -12.75
CA TYR A 317 22.27 -9.22 -13.07
C TYR A 317 21.44 -8.35 -14.00
N ALA A 318 20.66 -8.98 -14.87
CA ALA A 318 19.67 -8.34 -15.72
C ALA A 318 18.33 -9.05 -15.61
N THR A 319 17.24 -8.30 -15.42
CA THR A 319 15.88 -8.85 -15.49
C THR A 319 15.36 -8.86 -16.92
N SER A 320 14.49 -9.82 -17.24
CA SER A 320 13.80 -9.88 -18.52
C SER A 320 12.47 -9.12 -18.49
N SER A 321 12.21 -8.31 -19.51
CA SER A 321 10.87 -7.77 -19.79
C SER A 321 9.99 -8.70 -20.64
N SER A 322 10.48 -9.86 -21.06
CA SER A 322 9.80 -10.69 -22.06
C SER A 322 8.59 -11.44 -21.50
N GLY A 323 7.38 -11.01 -21.88
CA GLY A 323 6.11 -11.59 -21.45
C GLY A 323 5.88 -13.06 -21.82
N SER A 324 6.53 -13.55 -22.88
CA SER A 324 6.50 -14.98 -23.27
C SER A 324 7.44 -15.84 -22.41
N CYS A 325 8.43 -15.23 -21.77
CA CYS A 325 9.52 -15.92 -21.08
C CYS A 325 9.23 -16.17 -19.60
N GLN A 326 8.07 -16.75 -19.33
CA GLN A 326 7.52 -16.81 -17.98
C GLN A 326 8.44 -17.53 -16.96
N LYS A 327 9.33 -18.39 -17.46
CA LYS A 327 10.31 -19.18 -16.69
C LYS A 327 11.72 -18.60 -16.60
N ARG A 328 12.02 -17.44 -17.22
CA ARG A 328 13.38 -16.86 -17.27
C ARG A 328 13.36 -15.35 -17.02
N ALA A 329 13.06 -14.97 -15.78
CA ALA A 329 12.88 -13.56 -15.39
C ALA A 329 14.19 -12.83 -15.03
N VAL A 330 15.28 -13.55 -14.74
CA VAL A 330 16.58 -12.98 -14.33
C VAL A 330 17.72 -13.77 -14.97
N PHE A 331 18.75 -13.05 -15.43
CA PHE A 331 20.02 -13.58 -15.91
C PHE A 331 21.17 -13.03 -15.07
N ARG A 332 22.12 -13.89 -14.69
CA ARG A 332 23.38 -13.51 -14.04
C ARG A 332 24.48 -13.45 -15.08
N GLY A 333 25.15 -12.31 -15.18
CA GLY A 333 26.27 -12.03 -16.06
C GLY A 333 27.61 -12.16 -15.33
N SER A 334 28.59 -12.76 -15.99
CA SER A 334 29.99 -12.80 -15.57
C SER A 334 30.91 -12.32 -16.69
N PHE A 335 31.78 -11.35 -16.39
CA PHE A 335 32.69 -10.72 -17.36
C PHE A 335 34.12 -11.28 -17.29
N ASP A 336 34.66 -11.76 -18.41
CA ASP A 336 36.01 -12.35 -18.53
C ASP A 336 37.01 -11.46 -19.30
N ALA A 337 37.07 -10.18 -18.93
CA ALA A 337 37.88 -9.09 -19.53
C ALA A 337 37.54 -8.73 -20.99
N LYS A 338 37.02 -9.68 -21.78
CA LYS A 338 36.63 -9.48 -23.18
C LYS A 338 35.18 -9.86 -23.48
N LYS A 339 34.61 -10.87 -22.82
CA LYS A 339 33.23 -11.32 -23.07
C LYS A 339 32.39 -11.24 -21.81
N MET A 340 31.08 -11.08 -22.00
CA MET A 340 30.08 -11.31 -20.97
C MET A 340 29.47 -12.68 -21.22
N ARG A 341 29.30 -13.48 -20.16
CA ARG A 341 28.57 -14.74 -20.18
C ARG A 341 27.32 -14.58 -19.34
N TRP A 342 26.14 -14.74 -19.95
CA TRP A 342 24.88 -14.75 -19.21
C TRP A 342 24.47 -16.18 -18.88
N THR A 343 23.76 -16.34 -17.78
CA THR A 343 23.18 -17.63 -17.38
C THR A 343 21.82 -17.34 -16.72
N PRO A 344 20.74 -18.04 -17.11
CA PRO A 344 19.46 -17.94 -16.42
C PRO A 344 19.65 -18.20 -14.92
N ALA A 345 19.15 -17.27 -14.11
CA ALA A 345 19.36 -17.21 -12.66
C ALA A 345 18.03 -16.99 -11.92
N TYR A 346 16.91 -17.36 -12.54
CA TYR A 346 15.57 -17.41 -11.95
C TYR A 346 14.70 -18.34 -12.80
N ASP A 347 13.96 -19.23 -12.14
CA ASP A 347 12.88 -19.99 -12.75
C ASP A 347 11.68 -20.07 -11.78
N VAL A 348 10.50 -19.66 -12.26
CA VAL A 348 9.25 -19.71 -11.49
C VAL A 348 8.79 -21.15 -11.24
N GLY A 349 9.14 -22.09 -12.13
CA GLY A 349 8.80 -23.51 -11.99
C GLY A 349 9.40 -24.11 -10.71
N THR A 350 10.65 -23.76 -10.43
CA THR A 350 11.45 -24.24 -9.28
C THR A 350 11.45 -23.31 -8.06
N VAL A 351 10.71 -22.19 -8.11
CA VAL A 351 10.56 -21.27 -6.97
C VAL A 351 9.93 -21.98 -5.77
N ALA A 352 10.45 -21.71 -4.57
CA ALA A 352 9.76 -22.07 -3.32
C ALA A 352 8.59 -21.08 -3.11
N GLY A 353 7.47 -21.39 -3.78
CA GLY A 353 6.30 -20.52 -3.96
C GLY A 353 5.19 -20.69 -2.93
N GLY A 354 4.37 -19.65 -2.81
CA GLY A 354 3.28 -19.49 -1.87
C GLY A 354 1.92 -19.68 -2.55
N TRP A 355 0.89 -18.98 -2.05
CA TRP A 355 -0.48 -19.18 -2.55
C TRP A 355 -0.64 -18.81 -4.03
N MET A 356 0.08 -17.81 -4.57
CA MET A 356 -0.03 -17.46 -5.99
C MET A 356 0.51 -18.58 -6.89
N GLU A 357 1.69 -19.11 -6.57
CA GLU A 357 2.29 -20.19 -7.36
C GLU A 357 1.53 -21.51 -7.24
N ASN A 358 0.87 -21.76 -6.11
CA ASN A 358 0.22 -23.03 -5.80
C ASN A 358 -1.30 -23.04 -6.07
N PHE A 359 -1.94 -21.89 -6.29
CA PHE A 359 -3.38 -21.81 -6.58
C PHE A 359 -3.66 -21.91 -8.10
N PRO A 360 -4.55 -22.80 -8.57
CA PRO A 360 -4.76 -23.04 -10.01
C PRO A 360 -5.16 -21.82 -10.85
N GLY A 361 -5.83 -20.82 -10.25
CA GLY A 361 -6.24 -19.60 -10.95
C GLY A 361 -5.10 -18.61 -11.26
N TYR A 362 -3.91 -18.78 -10.66
CA TYR A 362 -2.73 -17.93 -10.90
C TYR A 362 -1.53 -18.76 -11.37
N GLY A 363 -1.23 -19.84 -10.65
CA GLY A 363 -0.26 -20.88 -11.00
C GLY A 363 1.20 -20.44 -11.12
N ARG A 364 2.06 -21.37 -11.52
CA ARG A 364 3.51 -21.15 -11.78
C ARG A 364 3.80 -20.55 -13.16
N GLY A 365 2.88 -19.77 -13.71
CA GLY A 365 3.14 -18.92 -14.88
C GLY A 365 3.64 -17.55 -14.43
N TRP A 366 3.48 -16.54 -15.28
CA TRP A 366 3.56 -15.15 -14.81
C TRP A 366 2.30 -14.71 -14.06
N GLY A 367 1.19 -15.45 -14.19
CA GLY A 367 0.00 -15.31 -13.35
C GLY A 367 -0.42 -13.85 -13.14
N PHE A 368 -0.56 -13.47 -11.87
CA PHE A 368 -0.81 -12.09 -11.45
C PHE A 368 0.47 -11.21 -11.42
N GLY A 369 1.66 -11.81 -11.41
CA GLY A 369 2.93 -11.13 -11.12
C GLY A 369 3.64 -10.46 -12.31
N GLY A 370 3.62 -11.02 -13.51
CA GLY A 370 4.28 -10.42 -14.68
C GLY A 370 5.81 -10.28 -14.58
N PRO A 371 6.44 -9.38 -15.35
CA PRO A 371 7.89 -9.14 -15.32
C PRO A 371 8.33 -8.50 -14.01
N ALA A 372 9.65 -8.49 -13.77
CA ALA A 372 10.21 -7.75 -12.64
C ALA A 372 9.88 -6.25 -12.73
N ARG A 373 9.12 -5.75 -11.75
CA ARG A 373 8.82 -4.33 -11.54
C ARG A 373 9.92 -3.64 -10.73
N GLY A 374 10.63 -4.39 -9.91
CA GLY A 374 11.79 -3.93 -9.15
C GLY A 374 12.83 -5.03 -8.98
N PHE A 375 14.11 -4.65 -8.89
CA PHE A 375 15.21 -5.57 -8.70
C PHE A 375 16.37 -4.91 -7.95
N ALA A 376 16.95 -5.61 -6.97
CA ALA A 376 18.10 -5.15 -6.21
C ALA A 376 19.04 -6.30 -5.84
N VAL A 377 20.34 -6.02 -5.80
CA VAL A 377 21.40 -6.94 -5.34
C VAL A 377 22.06 -6.35 -4.11
N HIS A 378 22.49 -7.19 -3.18
CA HIS A 378 23.09 -6.72 -1.93
C HIS A 378 24.38 -5.92 -2.19
N PRO A 379 24.62 -4.79 -1.50
CA PRO A 379 25.70 -3.85 -1.84
C PRO A 379 27.10 -4.44 -1.92
N SER A 380 27.38 -5.55 -1.24
CA SER A 380 28.68 -6.20 -1.17
C SER A 380 28.64 -7.72 -1.37
N ASP A 381 27.49 -8.29 -1.74
CA ASP A 381 27.31 -9.74 -1.90
C ASP A 381 26.51 -10.03 -3.18
N PRO A 382 27.11 -10.64 -4.22
CA PRO A 382 26.40 -10.95 -5.46
C PRO A 382 25.39 -12.10 -5.31
N ASP A 383 25.40 -12.85 -4.20
CA ASP A 383 24.54 -14.02 -4.04
C ASP A 383 23.19 -13.70 -3.37
N ILE A 384 23.04 -12.50 -2.79
CA ILE A 384 21.79 -12.01 -2.20
C ILE A 384 21.13 -11.01 -3.16
N ALA A 385 19.91 -11.31 -3.62
CA ALA A 385 19.11 -10.41 -4.45
C ALA A 385 17.60 -10.51 -4.15
N VAL A 386 16.90 -9.41 -4.40
CA VAL A 386 15.45 -9.24 -4.24
C VAL A 386 14.85 -8.88 -5.60
N LEU A 387 13.78 -9.60 -5.98
CA LEU A 387 12.95 -9.30 -7.15
C LEU A 387 11.54 -9.00 -6.66
N THR A 388 10.92 -7.95 -7.21
CA THR A 388 9.51 -7.62 -6.97
C THR A 388 8.75 -7.56 -8.29
N ASN A 389 7.45 -7.88 -8.25
CA ASN A 389 6.58 -7.88 -9.42
C ASN A 389 5.15 -7.41 -9.06
N LEU A 390 4.17 -7.64 -9.93
CA LEU A 390 2.79 -7.18 -9.75
C LEU A 390 2.01 -7.89 -8.62
N GLY A 391 2.55 -8.94 -7.98
CA GLY A 391 1.87 -9.61 -6.87
C GLY A 391 2.75 -10.05 -5.70
N GLY A 392 4.07 -10.14 -5.87
CA GLY A 392 4.94 -10.77 -4.90
C GLY A 392 6.39 -10.29 -4.90
N VAL A 393 7.06 -10.62 -3.80
CA VAL A 393 8.49 -10.38 -3.56
C VAL A 393 9.18 -11.73 -3.44
N TYR A 394 10.32 -11.88 -4.10
CA TYR A 394 11.12 -13.11 -4.14
C TYR A 394 12.56 -12.79 -3.77
N VAL A 395 13.21 -13.69 -3.04
CA VAL A 395 14.59 -13.53 -2.57
C VAL A 395 15.43 -14.75 -2.91
N THR A 396 16.63 -14.52 -3.42
CA THR A 396 17.72 -15.49 -3.48
C THR A 396 18.79 -15.14 -2.44
N LEU A 397 19.44 -16.18 -1.91
CA LEU A 397 20.58 -16.10 -1.00
C LEU A 397 21.77 -16.95 -1.51
N ASN A 398 21.76 -17.34 -2.79
CA ASN A 398 22.75 -18.23 -3.40
C ASN A 398 22.99 -17.92 -4.89
N GLY A 399 22.85 -16.66 -5.29
CA GLY A 399 23.18 -16.16 -6.62
C GLY A 399 22.18 -16.52 -7.71
N GLY A 400 20.93 -16.78 -7.33
CA GLY A 400 19.85 -17.15 -8.25
C GLY A 400 19.74 -18.65 -8.53
N LYS A 401 20.52 -19.51 -7.86
CA LYS A 401 20.38 -20.98 -7.95
C LYS A 401 19.03 -21.47 -7.40
N SER A 402 18.48 -20.75 -6.43
CA SER A 402 17.12 -20.94 -5.93
C SER A 402 16.54 -19.62 -5.44
N TRP A 403 15.22 -19.47 -5.60
CA TRP A 403 14.46 -18.33 -5.10
C TRP A 403 13.34 -18.79 -4.17
N THR A 404 13.05 -17.99 -3.16
CA THR A 404 11.93 -18.21 -2.23
C THR A 404 11.01 -17.00 -2.27
N GLN A 405 9.71 -17.25 -2.33
CA GLN A 405 8.71 -16.21 -2.09
C GLN A 405 8.92 -15.61 -0.69
N ARG A 406 8.69 -14.32 -0.54
CA ARG A 406 8.79 -13.56 0.71
C ARG A 406 7.57 -12.68 0.96
N TYR A 407 6.44 -12.99 0.35
CA TYR A 407 5.20 -12.22 0.46
C TYR A 407 4.14 -12.88 1.36
N THR A 408 4.32 -14.15 1.75
CA THR A 408 3.40 -14.88 2.62
C THR A 408 4.17 -15.81 3.56
N ALA A 409 3.57 -16.21 4.68
CA ALA A 409 4.15 -17.16 5.64
C ALA A 409 3.23 -18.37 5.87
N PRO A 410 3.79 -19.55 6.21
CA PRO A 410 2.96 -20.67 6.64
C PRO A 410 2.27 -20.36 7.98
N THR A 411 1.14 -21.02 8.23
CA THR A 411 0.43 -20.85 9.51
C THR A 411 1.19 -21.50 10.67
N GLU A 412 2.02 -22.52 10.39
CA GLU A 412 2.86 -23.22 11.36
C GLU A 412 4.32 -23.31 10.86
N PRO A 413 5.33 -23.16 11.74
CA PRO A 413 6.73 -23.42 11.38
C PRO A 413 6.93 -24.85 10.86
N ASN A 414 7.71 -24.99 9.79
CA ASN A 414 8.08 -26.28 9.16
C ASN A 414 6.94 -27.07 8.48
N ARG A 415 5.75 -26.49 8.29
CA ARG A 415 4.71 -27.06 7.41
C ARG A 415 4.87 -26.55 5.97
N GLU A 416 4.41 -27.34 5.00
CA GLU A 416 4.39 -26.92 3.59
C GLU A 416 3.59 -25.62 3.37
N LEU A 417 3.99 -24.86 2.35
CA LEU A 417 3.33 -23.61 1.89
C LEU A 417 1.95 -23.82 1.24
N SER A 418 1.33 -24.98 1.44
CA SER A 418 -0.10 -25.19 1.24
C SER A 418 -0.94 -24.42 2.28
N THR A 419 -0.34 -24.10 3.43
CA THR A 419 -0.92 -23.22 4.46
C THR A 419 -0.35 -21.80 4.34
N THR A 420 -1.19 -20.75 4.38
CA THR A 420 -0.72 -19.36 4.24
C THR A 420 -1.45 -18.37 5.15
N ARG A 421 -0.69 -17.35 5.56
CA ARG A 421 -1.10 -16.12 6.26
C ARG A 421 -0.22 -14.95 5.81
N SER A 422 -0.71 -13.74 6.04
CA SER A 422 0.13 -12.53 6.10
C SER A 422 1.44 -12.78 6.85
N ASN A 423 2.54 -12.31 6.26
CA ASN A 423 3.81 -12.10 6.94
C ASN A 423 4.09 -10.60 7.21
N GLY A 424 3.07 -9.75 7.12
CA GLY A 424 3.15 -8.29 7.25
C GLY A 424 3.34 -7.51 5.94
N LEU A 425 3.29 -8.18 4.79
CA LEU A 425 3.35 -7.59 3.45
C LEU A 425 2.02 -7.75 2.69
N ASP A 426 0.91 -7.19 3.16
CA ASP A 426 -0.39 -7.29 2.48
C ASP A 426 -0.64 -6.08 1.59
N VAL A 427 -0.68 -6.31 0.27
CA VAL A 427 -0.69 -5.25 -0.76
C VAL A 427 -2.04 -5.19 -1.48
N THR A 428 -3.12 -5.64 -0.84
CA THR A 428 -4.45 -5.73 -1.44
C THR A 428 -5.33 -4.51 -1.11
N THR A 429 -6.17 -4.11 -2.07
CA THR A 429 -7.34 -3.24 -1.80
C THR A 429 -8.49 -4.12 -1.30
N VAL A 430 -9.02 -3.79 -0.12
CA VAL A 430 -10.01 -4.62 0.59
C VAL A 430 -11.29 -3.81 0.82
N TRP A 431 -12.34 -4.10 0.07
CA TRP A 431 -13.61 -3.36 0.09
C TRP A 431 -14.43 -3.58 1.35
N ASN A 432 -14.40 -4.79 1.89
CA ASN A 432 -15.25 -5.20 3.00
C ASN A 432 -14.65 -6.38 3.76
N HIS A 433 -14.99 -6.45 5.05
CA HIS A 433 -14.74 -7.59 5.93
C HIS A 433 -16.08 -8.16 6.41
N TYR A 434 -16.22 -9.49 6.36
CA TYR A 434 -17.40 -10.18 6.89
C TYR A 434 -16.99 -11.33 7.81
N ARG A 435 -17.79 -11.55 8.86
CA ARG A 435 -17.67 -12.71 9.74
C ARG A 435 -18.98 -13.50 9.77
N ARG A 436 -18.90 -14.82 9.66
CA ARG A 436 -20.07 -15.72 9.72
C ARG A 436 -19.71 -17.03 10.44
N GLY A 437 -20.21 -17.22 11.65
CA GLY A 437 -19.79 -18.35 12.48
C GLY A 437 -18.27 -18.35 12.64
N ALA A 438 -17.61 -19.45 12.27
CA ALA A 438 -16.16 -19.56 12.27
C ALA A 438 -15.45 -18.95 11.04
N ARG A 439 -16.18 -18.34 10.09
CA ARG A 439 -15.57 -17.82 8.84
C ARG A 439 -15.29 -16.35 8.87
N THR A 440 -14.14 -15.99 8.30
CA THR A 440 -13.74 -14.62 7.97
C THR A 440 -13.63 -14.48 6.45
N PHE A 441 -14.18 -13.41 5.88
CA PHE A 441 -14.08 -13.07 4.46
C PHE A 441 -13.49 -11.66 4.31
N LEU A 442 -12.60 -11.50 3.35
CA LEU A 442 -12.10 -10.22 2.86
C LEU A 442 -12.47 -10.10 1.38
N ALA A 443 -13.32 -9.15 1.05
CA ALA A 443 -13.72 -8.88 -0.34
C ALA A 443 -12.66 -7.94 -0.95
N ASN A 444 -11.85 -8.42 -1.90
CA ASN A 444 -10.74 -7.65 -2.46
C ASN A 444 -10.92 -7.38 -3.95
N THR A 445 -10.08 -6.47 -4.44
CA THR A 445 -9.76 -6.28 -5.86
C THR A 445 -8.61 -7.19 -6.28
N ASP A 446 -8.51 -7.46 -7.60
CA ASP A 446 -7.50 -8.27 -8.31
C ASP A 446 -7.42 -9.76 -7.96
N ILE A 447 -7.38 -10.09 -6.67
CA ILE A 447 -7.25 -11.45 -6.16
C ILE A 447 -8.62 -12.10 -5.86
N GLY A 448 -9.72 -11.45 -6.22
CA GLY A 448 -11.06 -11.80 -5.80
C GLY A 448 -11.24 -11.70 -4.28
N MET A 449 -11.99 -12.63 -3.69
CA MET A 449 -12.21 -12.69 -2.25
C MET A 449 -11.16 -13.59 -1.56
N ALA A 450 -10.72 -13.26 -0.35
CA ALA A 450 -10.00 -14.19 0.52
C ALA A 450 -10.94 -14.72 1.61
N VAL A 451 -10.92 -16.03 1.88
CA VAL A 451 -11.73 -16.66 2.93
C VAL A 451 -10.85 -17.54 3.84
N ARG A 452 -11.16 -17.57 5.14
CA ARG A 452 -10.65 -18.56 6.08
C ARG A 452 -11.75 -19.05 7.03
N ASP A 453 -11.55 -20.23 7.60
CA ASP A 453 -12.17 -20.62 8.87
C ASP A 453 -11.24 -20.23 10.04
N ASP A 454 -11.74 -20.13 11.27
CA ASP A 454 -10.97 -19.73 12.46
C ASP A 454 -9.82 -20.69 12.75
N GLY A 455 -8.63 -20.15 13.01
CA GLY A 455 -7.38 -20.91 13.10
C GLY A 455 -6.95 -21.58 11.77
N GLY A 456 -7.75 -21.46 10.72
CA GLY A 456 -7.52 -22.02 9.40
C GLY A 456 -6.76 -21.09 8.47
N GLN A 457 -6.51 -21.62 7.27
CA GLN A 457 -5.75 -20.97 6.21
C GLN A 457 -6.58 -19.94 5.47
N TRP A 458 -5.95 -18.86 5.02
CA TRP A 458 -6.53 -18.02 3.98
C TRP A 458 -6.47 -18.74 2.63
N VAL A 459 -7.56 -18.65 1.86
CA VAL A 459 -7.73 -19.21 0.53
C VAL A 459 -8.30 -18.13 -0.39
N PRO A 460 -7.69 -17.86 -1.57
CA PRO A 460 -8.26 -16.95 -2.55
C PRO A 460 -9.42 -17.62 -3.30
N ILE A 461 -10.42 -16.82 -3.66
CA ILE A 461 -11.64 -17.20 -4.35
C ILE A 461 -11.90 -16.13 -5.43
N SER A 462 -11.52 -16.46 -6.66
CA SER A 462 -11.59 -15.54 -7.81
C SER A 462 -12.36 -16.13 -8.99
N SER A 463 -13.19 -17.18 -8.79
CA SER A 463 -13.98 -17.77 -9.87
C SER A 463 -15.32 -18.34 -9.42
N ASP A 464 -16.29 -18.34 -10.33
CA ASP A 464 -17.59 -19.03 -10.22
C ASP A 464 -17.62 -20.41 -10.91
N GLY A 465 -16.45 -20.95 -11.26
CA GLY A 465 -16.27 -22.19 -12.02
C GLY A 465 -16.33 -22.02 -13.54
N THR A 466 -16.78 -20.87 -14.04
CA THR A 466 -16.84 -20.56 -15.49
C THR A 466 -16.08 -19.29 -15.86
N THR A 467 -16.16 -18.28 -15.00
CA THR A 467 -15.58 -16.95 -15.17
C THR A 467 -14.60 -16.72 -14.02
N SER A 468 -13.42 -16.18 -14.32
CA SER A 468 -12.54 -15.59 -13.31
C SER A 468 -12.93 -14.14 -13.10
N TRP A 469 -13.15 -13.73 -11.86
CA TRP A 469 -13.59 -12.39 -11.46
C TRP A 469 -12.45 -11.65 -10.77
N ASN A 470 -12.13 -10.44 -11.26
CA ASN A 470 -11.11 -9.59 -10.66
C ASN A 470 -11.50 -9.15 -9.23
N THR A 471 -12.67 -8.52 -9.06
CA THR A 471 -13.06 -7.86 -7.81
C THR A 471 -14.34 -8.45 -7.22
N PHE A 472 -14.31 -8.65 -5.90
CA PHE A 472 -15.50 -8.83 -5.05
C PHE A 472 -15.69 -7.56 -4.23
N TYR A 473 -16.81 -6.85 -4.41
CA TYR A 473 -17.08 -5.58 -3.72
C TYR A 473 -17.83 -5.75 -2.39
N GLU A 474 -18.87 -6.59 -2.38
CA GLU A 474 -19.79 -6.71 -1.25
C GLU A 474 -20.37 -8.13 -1.16
N LEU A 475 -20.64 -8.60 0.06
CA LEU A 475 -21.36 -9.84 0.34
C LEU A 475 -22.67 -9.56 1.08
N ALA A 476 -23.76 -10.22 0.66
CA ALA A 476 -25.01 -10.26 1.39
C ALA A 476 -25.18 -11.66 2.03
N ILE A 477 -25.27 -11.72 3.36
CA ILE A 477 -25.34 -12.99 4.11
C ILE A 477 -26.78 -13.21 4.61
N ASP A 478 -27.39 -14.31 4.21
CA ASP A 478 -28.65 -14.78 4.76
C ASP A 478 -28.39 -15.52 6.08
N ALA A 479 -28.48 -14.79 7.20
CA ALA A 479 -28.24 -15.33 8.54
C ALA A 479 -29.15 -16.52 8.89
N ALA A 480 -30.39 -16.58 8.36
CA ALA A 480 -31.37 -17.61 8.68
C ALA A 480 -31.35 -18.79 7.68
N GLY A 481 -31.22 -18.52 6.38
CA GLY A 481 -31.37 -19.52 5.32
C GLY A 481 -30.06 -20.10 4.77
N GLY A 482 -28.89 -19.72 5.29
CA GLY A 482 -27.61 -20.37 4.96
C GLY A 482 -26.89 -19.84 3.71
N ARG A 483 -27.55 -18.99 2.92
CA ARG A 483 -27.03 -18.46 1.64
C ARG A 483 -26.04 -17.31 1.85
N ILE A 484 -25.12 -17.13 0.91
CA ILE A 484 -24.33 -15.90 0.75
C ILE A 484 -24.39 -15.49 -0.72
N TRP A 485 -24.64 -14.22 -1.02
CA TRP A 485 -24.48 -13.64 -2.36
C TRP A 485 -23.28 -12.69 -2.39
N ALA A 486 -22.68 -12.53 -3.56
CA ALA A 486 -21.56 -11.61 -3.77
C ALA A 486 -21.81 -10.69 -4.98
N ALA A 487 -21.53 -9.40 -4.82
CA ALA A 487 -21.40 -8.44 -5.90
C ALA A 487 -19.97 -8.52 -6.48
N VAL A 488 -19.84 -8.91 -7.74
CA VAL A 488 -18.55 -9.09 -8.41
C VAL A 488 -18.45 -8.31 -9.73
N SER A 489 -17.22 -7.96 -10.11
CA SER A 489 -16.91 -7.32 -11.38
C SER A 489 -15.51 -7.65 -11.91
N GLN A 490 -15.33 -7.43 -13.21
CA GLN A 490 -14.02 -7.32 -13.86
C GLN A 490 -13.41 -5.92 -13.76
N GLU A 491 -14.20 -4.91 -13.37
CA GLU A 491 -13.73 -3.54 -13.15
C GLU A 491 -13.43 -3.34 -11.66
N HIS A 492 -12.20 -2.89 -11.38
CA HIS A 492 -11.67 -2.67 -10.04
C HIS A 492 -11.81 -1.20 -9.60
N ASP A 493 -11.53 -0.93 -8.32
CA ASP A 493 -11.42 0.42 -7.72
C ASP A 493 -12.67 1.31 -7.76
N ILE A 494 -13.87 0.78 -8.01
CA ILE A 494 -15.09 1.61 -7.97
C ILE A 494 -15.42 1.99 -6.50
N PRO A 495 -15.53 3.28 -6.13
CA PRO A 495 -15.78 4.47 -6.96
C PRO A 495 -14.64 5.51 -6.91
N TYR A 496 -13.38 5.09 -6.85
CA TYR A 496 -12.23 6.01 -6.84
C TYR A 496 -12.16 6.84 -8.14
N GLU A 497 -11.48 7.97 -8.07
CA GLU A 497 -11.48 9.00 -9.12
C GLU A 497 -11.15 8.47 -10.52
N THR A 498 -10.21 7.52 -10.60
CA THR A 498 -9.80 6.88 -11.85
C THR A 498 -10.95 6.12 -12.52
N GLN A 499 -11.90 5.60 -11.74
CA GLN A 499 -12.98 4.73 -12.22
C GLN A 499 -14.27 5.48 -12.57
N LEU A 500 -14.38 6.77 -12.21
CA LEU A 500 -15.59 7.57 -12.45
C LEU A 500 -15.81 8.04 -13.91
N ASP A 501 -14.94 7.70 -14.86
CA ASP A 501 -15.09 8.12 -16.27
C ASP A 501 -15.64 6.98 -17.14
N ASP A 502 -16.84 7.16 -17.69
CA ASP A 502 -17.54 6.17 -18.51
C ASP A 502 -16.99 6.03 -19.94
N THR A 503 -16.08 6.91 -20.37
CA THR A 503 -15.50 6.89 -21.73
C THR A 503 -14.26 6.01 -21.86
N ALA A 504 -13.72 5.50 -20.74
CA ALA A 504 -12.55 4.63 -20.74
C ALA A 504 -12.89 3.20 -21.23
N PRO A 505 -12.17 2.64 -22.23
CA PRO A 505 -12.42 1.30 -22.73
C PRO A 505 -12.06 0.26 -21.66
N ARG A 506 -13.07 -0.37 -21.06
CA ARG A 506 -12.93 -1.34 -19.96
C ARG A 506 -13.85 -2.53 -20.12
N ASN A 507 -13.46 -3.66 -19.51
CA ASN A 507 -14.34 -4.81 -19.35
C ASN A 507 -15.34 -4.54 -18.22
N ARG A 508 -16.41 -3.81 -18.51
CA ARG A 508 -17.43 -3.38 -17.54
C ARG A 508 -18.44 -4.47 -17.21
N THR A 509 -17.99 -5.70 -16.98
CA THR A 509 -18.87 -6.84 -16.69
C THR A 509 -18.90 -7.16 -15.20
N GLY A 510 -20.00 -7.74 -14.77
CA GLY A 510 -20.26 -8.09 -13.38
C GLY A 510 -21.37 -9.11 -13.25
N ALA A 511 -21.56 -9.60 -12.03
CA ALA A 511 -22.60 -10.56 -11.70
C ALA A 511 -22.98 -10.48 -10.22
N VAL A 512 -24.13 -11.06 -9.89
CA VAL A 512 -24.37 -11.58 -8.55
C VAL A 512 -23.99 -13.06 -8.55
N LEU A 513 -23.06 -13.44 -7.68
CA LEU A 513 -22.76 -14.84 -7.41
C LEU A 513 -23.55 -15.31 -6.18
N VAL A 514 -23.72 -16.61 -6.06
CA VAL A 514 -24.35 -17.26 -4.90
C VAL A 514 -23.52 -18.45 -4.43
N SER A 515 -23.41 -18.60 -3.10
CA SER A 515 -22.87 -19.76 -2.43
C SER A 515 -23.93 -20.42 -1.54
N VAL A 516 -24.06 -21.74 -1.72
CA VAL A 516 -25.04 -22.62 -1.07
C VAL A 516 -24.37 -23.89 -0.53
N ASP A 517 -23.07 -23.83 -0.21
CA ASP A 517 -22.32 -25.01 0.26
C ASP A 517 -23.04 -25.70 1.43
N SER A 518 -22.97 -27.03 1.47
CA SER A 518 -23.52 -27.85 2.55
C SER A 518 -22.39 -28.43 3.42
N PRO A 519 -22.47 -28.37 4.75
CA PRO A 519 -23.53 -27.73 5.55
C PRO A 519 -23.50 -26.19 5.44
N ARG A 520 -24.66 -25.54 5.67
CA ARG A 520 -24.92 -24.12 5.37
C ARG A 520 -24.06 -23.11 6.15
N ASP A 521 -23.58 -23.49 7.32
CA ASP A 521 -22.57 -22.75 8.11
C ASP A 521 -21.21 -22.68 7.39
N ARG A 522 -20.97 -23.58 6.43
CA ARG A 522 -19.77 -23.67 5.60
C ARG A 522 -19.97 -23.14 4.17
N ALA A 523 -20.96 -22.27 3.93
CA ALA A 523 -21.10 -21.52 2.67
C ALA A 523 -20.01 -20.45 2.48
N GLY A 524 -19.62 -20.21 1.24
CA GLY A 524 -18.65 -19.21 0.79
C GLY A 524 -17.32 -19.76 0.27
N ARG A 525 -17.17 -21.08 0.13
CA ARG A 525 -15.99 -21.72 -0.50
C ARG A 525 -16.21 -22.05 -1.97
N THR A 526 -17.43 -22.43 -2.37
CA THR A 526 -17.79 -22.54 -3.80
C THR A 526 -18.82 -21.48 -4.15
N TRP A 527 -18.73 -20.98 -5.38
CA TRP A 527 -19.58 -19.91 -5.88
C TRP A 527 -20.06 -20.28 -7.27
N THR A 528 -21.30 -19.91 -7.58
CA THR A 528 -21.88 -20.05 -8.90
C THR A 528 -22.55 -18.73 -9.28
N ARG A 529 -22.61 -18.42 -10.57
CA ARG A 529 -23.39 -17.27 -11.03
C ARG A 529 -24.87 -17.49 -10.70
N MET A 530 -25.52 -16.50 -10.11
CA MET A 530 -26.94 -16.58 -9.75
C MET A 530 -27.78 -16.83 -11.01
N ARG A 531 -28.55 -17.93 -11.00
CA ARG A 531 -29.32 -18.37 -12.17
C ARG A 531 -30.61 -17.56 -12.35
N THR A 532 -30.90 -17.22 -13.60
CA THR A 532 -32.16 -16.62 -14.07
C THR A 532 -32.80 -17.56 -15.09
N GLY A 533 -34.14 -17.67 -15.14
CA GLY A 533 -34.84 -18.51 -16.11
C GLY A 533 -34.92 -17.90 -17.53
N PRO A 534 -35.41 -18.67 -18.53
CA PRO A 534 -35.46 -18.22 -19.94
C PRO A 534 -36.49 -17.14 -20.25
N ASN A 535 -37.57 -17.03 -19.45
CA ASN A 535 -38.60 -15.99 -19.56
C ASN A 535 -38.48 -14.90 -18.47
N HIS A 536 -37.30 -14.76 -17.87
CA HIS A 536 -37.13 -14.06 -16.59
C HIS A 536 -36.11 -12.93 -16.70
N GLY A 537 -36.33 -11.86 -15.94
CA GLY A 537 -35.50 -10.65 -16.00
C GLY A 537 -34.03 -10.93 -15.68
N ILE A 538 -33.15 -10.65 -16.65
CA ILE A 538 -31.70 -10.79 -16.52
C ILE A 538 -31.13 -9.47 -16.01
N LEU A 539 -30.19 -9.53 -15.06
CA LEU A 539 -29.42 -8.36 -14.62
C LEU A 539 -28.63 -7.79 -15.81
N PRO A 540 -28.73 -6.50 -16.15
CA PRO A 540 -28.06 -5.95 -17.32
C PRO A 540 -26.52 -6.06 -17.20
N PRO A 541 -25.78 -6.08 -18.32
CA PRO A 541 -24.33 -6.05 -18.29
C PRO A 541 -23.85 -4.74 -17.65
N GLY A 542 -23.03 -4.87 -16.61
CA GLY A 542 -22.42 -3.78 -15.87
C GLY A 542 -21.65 -4.32 -14.65
N PRO A 543 -20.75 -3.54 -14.04
CA PRO A 543 -20.16 -3.86 -12.74
C PRO A 543 -21.25 -3.99 -11.68
N VAL A 544 -21.26 -5.07 -10.90
CA VAL A 544 -22.13 -5.20 -9.74
C VAL A 544 -21.31 -4.82 -8.52
N VAL A 545 -21.68 -3.71 -7.89
CA VAL A 545 -20.83 -2.98 -6.93
C VAL A 545 -21.41 -2.92 -5.51
N SER A 546 -22.68 -3.33 -5.37
CA SER A 546 -23.32 -3.48 -4.08
C SER A 546 -24.40 -4.56 -4.13
N VAL A 547 -24.57 -5.31 -3.05
CA VAL A 547 -25.63 -6.32 -2.87
C VAL A 547 -26.14 -6.32 -1.43
N LEU A 548 -27.47 -6.24 -1.27
CA LEU A 548 -28.14 -6.09 0.01
C LEU A 548 -29.29 -7.09 0.14
N TYR A 549 -29.28 -7.92 1.19
CA TYR A 549 -30.36 -8.87 1.47
C TYR A 549 -31.25 -8.38 2.62
N ARG A 550 -32.55 -8.24 2.35
CA ARG A 550 -33.61 -7.94 3.32
C ARG A 550 -34.75 -8.92 3.07
N ALA A 551 -34.78 -10.00 3.86
CA ALA A 551 -35.61 -11.17 3.60
C ALA A 551 -37.09 -10.80 3.32
N PRO A 552 -37.72 -11.36 2.27
CA PRO A 552 -37.20 -12.39 1.35
C PRO A 552 -36.53 -11.82 0.08
N HIS A 553 -36.16 -10.54 0.07
CA HIS A 553 -35.68 -9.83 -1.13
C HIS A 553 -34.16 -9.59 -1.14
N LEU A 554 -33.59 -9.68 -2.33
CA LEU A 554 -32.19 -9.36 -2.61
C LEU A 554 -32.16 -8.14 -3.53
N TYR A 555 -31.34 -7.16 -3.22
CA TYR A 555 -31.13 -5.96 -4.04
C TYR A 555 -29.69 -5.94 -4.55
N ALA A 556 -29.48 -5.47 -5.79
CA ALA A 556 -28.16 -5.32 -6.39
C ALA A 556 -28.06 -3.96 -7.09
N SER A 557 -26.94 -3.27 -6.91
CA SER A 557 -26.61 -2.06 -7.66
C SER A 557 -25.69 -2.39 -8.82
N VAL A 558 -26.12 -2.06 -10.03
CA VAL A 558 -25.35 -2.22 -11.26
C VAL A 558 -24.88 -0.84 -11.73
N TRP A 559 -23.57 -0.63 -11.72
CA TRP A 559 -22.95 0.62 -12.13
C TRP A 559 -23.30 0.96 -13.58
N GLY A 560 -23.67 2.21 -13.84
CA GLY A 560 -24.14 2.68 -15.16
C GLY A 560 -25.58 2.27 -15.51
N ALA A 561 -26.21 1.36 -14.75
CA ALA A 561 -27.50 0.77 -15.10
C ALA A 561 -28.64 1.05 -14.10
N GLY A 562 -28.42 0.94 -12.78
CA GLY A 562 -29.47 1.16 -11.76
C GLY A 562 -29.51 0.10 -10.65
N VAL A 563 -30.51 0.20 -9.78
CA VAL A 563 -30.79 -0.78 -8.73
C VAL A 563 -31.83 -1.80 -9.21
N PHE A 564 -31.61 -3.07 -8.89
CA PHE A 564 -32.47 -4.19 -9.23
C PHE A 564 -32.83 -4.97 -7.97
N ARG A 565 -34.02 -5.57 -7.96
CA ARG A 565 -34.51 -6.47 -6.90
C ARG A 565 -34.73 -7.87 -7.47
N SER A 566 -34.42 -8.87 -6.67
CA SER A 566 -34.83 -10.26 -6.83
C SER A 566 -35.55 -10.77 -5.57
N THR A 567 -36.22 -11.91 -5.68
CA THR A 567 -36.80 -12.66 -4.56
C THR A 567 -36.28 -14.10 -4.65
N PRO A 568 -35.09 -14.41 -4.08
CA PRO A 568 -34.41 -15.66 -4.38
C PRO A 568 -35.09 -16.90 -3.77
N ASP A 569 -35.14 -17.98 -4.56
CA ASP A 569 -35.61 -19.30 -4.17
C ASP A 569 -34.71 -19.98 -3.12
N ALA A 570 -35.09 -21.18 -2.67
CA ALA A 570 -34.32 -21.93 -1.67
C ALA A 570 -32.90 -22.33 -2.13
N GLY A 571 -32.65 -22.38 -3.45
CA GLY A 571 -31.34 -22.56 -4.07
C GLY A 571 -30.58 -21.24 -4.32
N GLY A 572 -31.18 -20.10 -3.97
CA GLY A 572 -30.61 -18.76 -4.14
C GLY A 572 -30.65 -18.23 -5.57
N ALA A 573 -31.39 -18.88 -6.48
CA ALA A 573 -31.67 -18.40 -7.84
C ALA A 573 -32.89 -17.49 -7.85
N GLY A 574 -33.04 -16.64 -8.87
CA GLY A 574 -34.17 -15.71 -8.95
C GLY A 574 -33.99 -14.61 -9.98
N ASP A 575 -35.10 -13.94 -10.28
CA ASP A 575 -35.21 -13.02 -11.40
C ASP A 575 -34.92 -11.59 -10.97
N TRP A 576 -34.48 -10.75 -11.90
CA TRP A 576 -34.17 -9.34 -11.63
C TRP A 576 -35.19 -8.40 -12.25
N ILE A 577 -35.86 -7.62 -11.41
CA ILE A 577 -36.67 -6.48 -11.81
C ILE A 577 -35.93 -5.18 -11.47
N ARG A 578 -35.94 -4.20 -12.36
CA ARG A 578 -35.48 -2.83 -12.06
C ARG A 578 -36.35 -2.27 -10.92
N TRP A 579 -35.73 -1.70 -9.88
CA TRP A 579 -36.47 -1.28 -8.69
C TRP A 579 -36.57 0.25 -8.56
N GLY A 580 -37.83 0.72 -8.59
CA GLY A 580 -38.20 2.12 -8.74
C GLY A 580 -37.79 2.74 -10.08
N ALA A 581 -38.44 3.85 -10.43
CA ALA A 581 -38.03 4.69 -11.53
C ALA A 581 -36.80 5.52 -11.10
N PRO A 582 -35.60 5.27 -11.66
CA PRO A 582 -34.41 6.05 -11.33
C PRO A 582 -34.58 7.51 -11.78
N PRO A 583 -33.86 8.46 -11.17
CA PRO A 583 -33.87 9.86 -11.59
C PRO A 583 -33.48 10.01 -13.06
N ASN A 584 -34.14 10.93 -13.77
CA ASN A 584 -33.78 11.28 -15.15
C ASN A 584 -32.54 12.19 -15.18
N THR A 585 -31.37 11.58 -15.03
CA THR A 585 -30.05 12.22 -15.01
C THR A 585 -29.08 11.49 -15.95
N SER A 586 -28.01 12.16 -16.39
CA SER A 586 -26.91 11.53 -17.12
C SER A 586 -26.11 10.58 -16.23
N ASN A 587 -25.82 11.01 -14.99
CA ASN A 587 -25.03 10.26 -14.03
C ASN A 587 -25.78 9.01 -13.54
N LYS A 588 -25.20 7.83 -13.79
CA LYS A 588 -25.78 6.52 -13.43
C LYS A 588 -24.88 5.71 -12.49
N HIS A 589 -24.03 6.37 -11.73
CA HIS A 589 -23.05 5.76 -10.84
C HIS A 589 -23.65 5.31 -9.50
N PHE A 590 -24.71 4.51 -9.57
CA PHE A 590 -25.37 3.92 -8.41
C PHE A 590 -24.42 2.92 -7.73
N TYR A 591 -23.93 3.27 -6.55
CA TYR A 591 -22.86 2.57 -5.85
C TYR A 591 -23.39 1.74 -4.67
N GLN A 592 -23.47 2.33 -3.47
CA GLN A 592 -23.76 1.61 -2.22
C GLN A 592 -25.23 1.60 -1.85
N LEU A 593 -25.74 0.41 -1.52
CA LEU A 593 -27.07 0.16 -1.00
C LEU A 593 -27.04 -0.01 0.51
N HIS A 594 -27.86 0.76 1.22
CA HIS A 594 -28.14 0.52 2.64
C HIS A 594 -29.63 0.46 2.90
N SER A 595 -30.00 -0.02 4.08
CA SER A 595 -31.39 -0.04 4.51
C SER A 595 -31.54 0.32 5.98
N ASP A 596 -32.61 1.04 6.31
CA ASP A 596 -32.89 1.46 7.68
C ASP A 596 -33.57 0.33 8.50
N ALA A 597 -33.83 0.60 9.77
CA ALA A 597 -34.56 -0.34 10.63
C ALA A 597 -35.99 -0.61 10.13
N GLY A 598 -36.63 0.36 9.47
CA GLY A 598 -37.99 0.25 8.90
C GLY A 598 -38.09 -0.57 7.61
N GLY A 599 -36.97 -0.90 6.97
CA GLY A 599 -36.94 -1.65 5.70
C GLY A 599 -36.94 -0.77 4.44
N ASN A 600 -36.79 0.55 4.58
CA ASN A 600 -36.57 1.43 3.44
C ASN A 600 -35.18 1.18 2.86
N ILE A 601 -35.09 1.15 1.52
CA ILE A 601 -33.82 0.97 0.79
C ILE A 601 -33.34 2.33 0.28
N TYR A 602 -32.04 2.57 0.37
CA TYR A 602 -31.38 3.80 -0.03
C TYR A 602 -30.17 3.47 -0.93
N VAL A 603 -29.84 4.37 -1.85
CA VAL A 603 -28.66 4.24 -2.72
C VAL A 603 -27.87 5.55 -2.80
N ALA A 604 -26.56 5.45 -2.62
CA ALA A 604 -25.62 6.52 -2.96
C ALA A 604 -25.26 6.43 -4.44
N MET A 605 -25.40 7.54 -5.15
CA MET A 605 -24.91 7.75 -6.51
C MET A 605 -23.60 8.54 -6.42
N ALA A 606 -22.48 7.95 -6.82
CA ALA A 606 -21.18 8.64 -6.86
C ALA A 606 -21.18 9.75 -7.92
N ALA A 607 -20.17 10.63 -7.90
CA ALA A 607 -20.01 11.60 -8.99
C ALA A 607 -19.65 10.92 -10.32
N GLU A 608 -19.90 11.60 -11.42
CA GLU A 608 -19.49 11.18 -12.77
C GLU A 608 -18.35 12.08 -13.24
N ARG A 609 -17.25 11.48 -13.69
CA ARG A 609 -16.12 12.17 -14.32
C ARG A 609 -16.35 12.24 -15.81
N SER A 610 -16.06 13.39 -16.40
CA SER A 610 -15.99 13.56 -17.85
C SER A 610 -14.83 14.46 -18.24
N SER A 611 -14.57 14.59 -19.54
CA SER A 611 -13.55 15.49 -20.06
C SER A 611 -14.05 16.29 -21.26
N ALA A 612 -13.72 17.58 -21.31
CA ALA A 612 -14.08 18.48 -22.39
C ALA A 612 -12.85 19.25 -22.91
N PRO A 613 -12.81 19.68 -24.19
CA PRO A 613 -11.76 20.54 -24.70
C PRO A 613 -11.70 21.89 -23.96
N CYS A 614 -10.50 22.37 -23.64
CA CYS A 614 -10.28 23.74 -23.16
C CYS A 614 -10.49 24.75 -24.29
N ALA A 615 -11.19 25.85 -24.03
CA ALA A 615 -11.42 26.92 -25.00
C ALA A 615 -10.13 27.68 -25.40
N SER A 616 -9.11 27.70 -24.53
CA SER A 616 -7.86 28.46 -24.72
C SER A 616 -6.60 27.60 -24.84
N SER A 617 -6.72 26.27 -24.93
CA SER A 617 -5.57 25.38 -25.09
C SER A 617 -5.95 24.04 -25.73
N THR A 618 -4.97 23.32 -26.26
CA THR A 618 -5.15 21.96 -26.82
C THR A 618 -5.39 20.87 -25.76
N ARG A 619 -5.38 21.21 -24.46
CA ARG A 619 -5.61 20.25 -23.37
C ARG A 619 -7.11 20.01 -23.14
N LYS A 620 -7.45 18.83 -22.64
CA LYS A 620 -8.77 18.60 -22.03
C LYS A 620 -8.78 19.05 -20.57
N VAL A 621 -9.94 19.49 -20.12
CA VAL A 621 -10.25 19.82 -18.72
C VAL A 621 -11.12 18.69 -18.16
N THR A 622 -10.81 18.23 -16.93
CA THR A 622 -11.65 17.25 -16.23
C THR A 622 -12.83 17.98 -15.59
N MET A 623 -14.03 17.45 -15.79
CA MET A 623 -15.28 17.95 -15.21
C MET A 623 -15.92 16.87 -14.35
N TYR A 624 -16.76 17.27 -13.40
CA TYR A 624 -17.57 16.34 -12.61
C TYR A 624 -19.05 16.70 -12.63
N SER A 625 -19.92 15.71 -12.84
CA SER A 625 -21.34 15.78 -12.49
C SER A 625 -21.49 15.39 -11.01
N PRO A 626 -22.24 16.13 -10.18
CA PRO A 626 -22.47 15.77 -8.78
C PRO A 626 -23.11 14.38 -8.64
N GLY A 627 -22.80 13.73 -7.52
CA GLY A 627 -23.53 12.58 -7.03
C GLY A 627 -24.67 12.99 -6.10
N ALA A 628 -25.39 12.02 -5.54
CA ALA A 628 -26.55 12.26 -4.70
C ALA A 628 -26.90 11.03 -3.82
N LEU A 629 -27.74 11.23 -2.80
CA LEU A 629 -28.35 10.14 -2.04
C LEU A 629 -29.84 10.06 -2.34
N TYR A 630 -30.35 8.85 -2.60
CA TYR A 630 -31.76 8.60 -2.87
C TYR A 630 -32.35 7.57 -1.90
N ARG A 631 -33.61 7.76 -1.51
CA ARG A 631 -34.48 6.68 -1.02
C ARG A 631 -35.22 6.08 -2.22
N LEU A 632 -35.20 4.75 -2.34
CA LEU A 632 -35.86 4.06 -3.44
C LEU A 632 -37.38 4.07 -3.24
N GLY A 633 -38.11 4.06 -4.36
CA GLY A 633 -39.57 3.95 -4.35
C GLY A 633 -40.05 2.59 -3.79
N PRO A 634 -41.28 2.52 -3.23
CA PRO A 634 -41.84 1.29 -2.68
C PRO A 634 -42.26 0.24 -3.74
N SER A 635 -42.24 0.58 -5.04
CA SER A 635 -42.55 -0.32 -6.15
C SER A 635 -41.62 -0.07 -7.36
N PRO A 636 -41.58 -0.97 -8.37
CA PRO A 636 -40.80 -0.79 -9.60
C PRO A 636 -41.13 0.51 -10.37
N GLU A 637 -42.38 0.96 -10.31
CA GLU A 637 -42.91 2.12 -11.03
C GLU A 637 -42.74 3.43 -10.24
N SER A 638 -42.49 3.33 -8.93
CA SER A 638 -42.41 4.47 -8.02
C SER A 638 -41.10 5.24 -8.21
N ALA A 639 -41.19 6.57 -8.34
CA ALA A 639 -40.03 7.45 -8.39
C ALA A 639 -39.21 7.41 -7.09
N TRP A 640 -37.89 7.56 -7.22
CA TRP A 640 -36.98 7.68 -6.08
C TRP A 640 -37.03 9.09 -5.48
N THR A 641 -36.86 9.20 -4.16
CA THR A 641 -36.81 10.49 -3.45
C THR A 641 -35.36 10.96 -3.29
N LEU A 642 -35.02 12.13 -3.85
CA LEU A 642 -33.73 12.79 -3.66
C LEU A 642 -33.63 13.36 -2.23
N LEU A 643 -32.57 13.00 -1.50
CA LEU A 643 -32.35 13.42 -0.11
C LEU A 643 -31.30 14.53 0.04
N THR A 644 -30.54 14.82 -1.02
CA THR A 644 -29.42 15.78 -1.03
C THR A 644 -29.74 17.08 -1.78
N SER A 645 -31.03 17.39 -1.99
CA SER A 645 -31.49 18.56 -2.76
C SER A 645 -31.12 19.92 -2.17
N GLY A 646 -30.77 19.98 -0.88
CA GLY A 646 -30.31 21.19 -0.18
C GLY A 646 -28.79 21.27 0.07
N LEU A 647 -28.00 20.39 -0.56
CA LEU A 647 -26.53 20.40 -0.44
C LEU A 647 -25.85 21.15 -1.60
N PRO A 648 -24.61 21.66 -1.39
CA PRO A 648 -23.73 22.01 -2.50
C PRO A 648 -23.40 20.76 -3.36
N PRO A 649 -22.74 20.92 -4.52
CA PRO A 649 -22.17 19.81 -5.27
C PRO A 649 -21.33 18.88 -4.38
N ILE A 650 -21.75 17.62 -4.26
CA ILE A 650 -21.08 16.58 -3.48
C ILE A 650 -20.74 15.38 -4.35
N SER A 651 -19.75 14.61 -3.92
CA SER A 651 -19.44 13.29 -4.47
C SER A 651 -19.48 12.27 -3.33
N PRO A 652 -20.65 11.65 -3.05
CA PRO A 652 -20.79 10.69 -1.97
C PRO A 652 -20.18 9.33 -2.36
N VAL A 653 -19.67 8.60 -1.36
CA VAL A 653 -19.07 7.27 -1.54
C VAL A 653 -19.65 6.20 -0.61
N ASP A 654 -20.11 6.57 0.60
CA ASP A 654 -20.82 5.66 1.50
C ASP A 654 -21.70 6.47 2.47
N PHE A 655 -22.55 5.80 3.26
CA PHE A 655 -23.38 6.45 4.27
C PHE A 655 -23.81 5.49 5.38
N THR A 656 -24.26 6.04 6.51
CA THR A 656 -24.81 5.25 7.63
C THR A 656 -25.92 6.00 8.37
N PHE A 657 -26.76 5.27 9.11
CA PHE A 657 -27.85 5.84 9.91
C PHE A 657 -27.41 6.08 11.36
N ASP A 658 -27.95 7.10 12.02
CA ASP A 658 -27.74 7.29 13.47
C ASP A 658 -28.60 6.28 14.26
N PRO A 659 -28.01 5.34 15.02
CA PRO A 659 -28.79 4.36 15.77
C PRO A 659 -29.60 4.98 16.92
N GLY A 660 -29.23 6.19 17.35
CA GLY A 660 -29.93 6.93 18.42
C GLY A 660 -30.85 8.03 17.91
N GLN A 661 -30.92 8.30 16.61
CA GLN A 661 -31.76 9.34 16.02
C GLN A 661 -32.44 8.84 14.74
N ALA A 662 -33.70 8.43 14.85
CA ALA A 662 -34.50 8.03 13.69
C ALA A 662 -34.51 9.14 12.62
N GLY A 663 -34.43 8.72 11.35
CA GLY A 663 -34.40 9.66 10.22
C GLY A 663 -33.11 10.47 10.06
N VAL A 664 -32.09 10.28 10.90
CA VAL A 664 -30.78 10.94 10.77
C VAL A 664 -29.78 9.99 10.11
N LEU A 665 -29.01 10.52 9.16
CA LEU A 665 -27.93 9.78 8.50
C LEU A 665 -26.70 10.65 8.27
N TYR A 666 -25.56 10.00 8.06
CA TYR A 666 -24.27 10.62 7.77
C TYR A 666 -23.77 10.12 6.42
N VAL A 667 -23.52 11.03 5.49
CA VAL A 667 -23.03 10.75 4.13
C VAL A 667 -21.55 11.12 4.05
N ALA A 668 -20.71 10.14 3.71
CA ALA A 668 -19.30 10.36 3.45
C ALA A 668 -19.07 10.78 2.00
N THR A 669 -18.27 11.82 1.83
CA THR A 669 -17.98 12.46 0.54
C THR A 669 -16.46 12.58 0.32
N ARG A 670 -16.08 12.68 -0.95
CA ARG A 670 -14.73 13.05 -1.37
C ARG A 670 -14.66 14.52 -1.78
N ASP A 671 -13.47 15.10 -1.64
CA ASP A 671 -13.14 16.37 -2.30
C ASP A 671 -13.16 16.17 -3.82
N THR A 672 -13.60 17.20 -4.54
CA THR A 672 -13.74 17.15 -5.99
C THR A 672 -13.31 18.48 -6.57
N ARG A 673 -12.29 18.46 -7.44
CA ARG A 673 -11.85 19.61 -8.23
C ARG A 673 -12.41 19.47 -9.65
N SER A 674 -13.44 20.24 -9.96
CA SER A 674 -14.02 20.29 -11.31
C SER A 674 -13.45 21.47 -12.06
N GLY A 675 -13.14 21.31 -13.33
CA GLY A 675 -12.72 22.41 -14.19
C GLY A 675 -13.85 22.98 -15.04
N ASP A 676 -13.66 24.22 -15.47
CA ASP A 676 -14.53 24.91 -16.42
C ASP A 676 -13.87 24.91 -17.82
N PRO A 677 -14.52 24.35 -18.86
CA PRO A 677 -13.98 24.35 -20.24
C PRO A 677 -13.76 25.75 -20.83
N LYS A 678 -14.48 26.78 -20.36
CA LYS A 678 -14.40 28.16 -20.88
C LYS A 678 -13.18 28.90 -20.35
N THR A 679 -12.95 28.85 -19.04
CA THR A 679 -11.79 29.52 -18.39
C THR A 679 -10.57 28.63 -18.26
N CYS A 680 -10.73 27.32 -18.41
CA CYS A 680 -9.72 26.26 -18.22
C CYS A 680 -9.06 26.27 -16.84
N LYS A 681 -9.75 26.81 -15.84
CA LYS A 681 -9.37 26.76 -14.43
C LYS A 681 -10.02 25.56 -13.76
N LEU A 682 -9.31 24.97 -12.79
CA LEU A 682 -9.86 24.02 -11.83
C LEU A 682 -10.39 24.79 -10.61
N SER A 683 -11.54 24.37 -10.08
CA SER A 683 -12.09 24.84 -8.81
C SER A 683 -12.50 23.65 -7.94
N THR A 684 -12.17 23.72 -6.65
CA THR A 684 -12.69 22.78 -5.66
C THR A 684 -14.17 23.06 -5.44
N TRP A 685 -15.00 22.01 -5.33
CA TRP A 685 -16.35 22.15 -4.82
C TRP A 685 -16.30 22.52 -3.34
N VAL A 686 -16.97 23.62 -2.99
CA VAL A 686 -17.00 24.17 -1.64
C VAL A 686 -18.43 24.35 -1.13
N ASP A 687 -18.59 24.32 0.18
CA ASP A 687 -19.82 24.67 0.86
C ASP A 687 -20.02 26.19 0.98
N ASN A 688 -21.11 26.60 1.64
CA ASN A 688 -21.46 28.01 1.84
C ASN A 688 -20.45 28.78 2.72
N ALA A 689 -19.55 28.10 3.43
CA ALA A 689 -18.46 28.71 4.19
C ALA A 689 -17.13 28.74 3.40
N GLY A 690 -17.11 28.23 2.17
CA GLY A 690 -15.91 28.15 1.34
C GLY A 690 -15.02 26.94 1.66
N VAL A 691 -15.50 25.97 2.44
CA VAL A 691 -14.75 24.76 2.81
C VAL A 691 -15.01 23.65 1.80
N ALA A 692 -13.97 22.90 1.41
CA ALA A 692 -14.09 21.82 0.43
C ALA A 692 -15.12 20.75 0.86
N THR A 693 -15.97 20.28 -0.05
CA THR A 693 -17.16 19.47 0.29
C THR A 693 -16.87 18.01 0.67
N GLY A 694 -15.59 17.59 0.69
CA GLY A 694 -15.14 16.25 1.10
C GLY A 694 -15.03 16.08 2.60
N GLY A 695 -15.53 14.93 3.09
CA GLY A 695 -15.61 14.63 4.51
C GLY A 695 -16.96 14.02 4.87
N LEU A 696 -17.64 14.52 5.91
CA LEU A 696 -18.88 13.92 6.41
C LEU A 696 -20.00 14.95 6.57
N TRP A 697 -21.17 14.61 6.02
CA TRP A 697 -22.38 15.43 6.05
C TRP A 697 -23.49 14.74 6.85
N ARG A 698 -24.06 15.43 7.84
CA ARG A 698 -25.23 14.97 8.61
C ARG A 698 -26.52 15.50 7.98
N LEU A 699 -27.47 14.62 7.70
CA LEU A 699 -28.78 14.93 7.11
C LEU A 699 -29.92 14.42 8.01
N VAL A 700 -31.08 15.07 7.93
CA VAL A 700 -32.36 14.60 8.48
C VAL A 700 -33.30 14.35 7.30
N VAL A 701 -33.80 13.12 7.14
CA VAL A 701 -34.43 12.63 5.89
C VAL A 701 -35.84 12.05 6.05
N ASP A 702 -36.37 12.04 7.28
CA ASP A 702 -37.75 11.62 7.57
C ASP A 702 -38.74 12.79 7.70
N GLY A 703 -38.25 14.04 7.63
CA GLY A 703 -39.05 15.25 7.84
C GLY A 703 -39.38 15.56 9.30
N SER A 704 -38.83 14.82 10.27
CA SER A 704 -39.07 15.04 11.72
C SER A 704 -38.52 16.36 12.24
N SER A 705 -37.56 16.97 11.53
CA SER A 705 -37.00 18.28 11.88
C SER A 705 -36.62 19.07 10.63
N SER A 706 -36.77 20.39 10.70
CA SER A 706 -36.33 21.34 9.67
C SER A 706 -34.85 21.74 9.76
N GLN A 707 -34.05 21.02 10.54
CA GLN A 707 -32.60 21.29 10.64
C GLN A 707 -31.94 21.12 9.26
N PRO A 708 -31.18 22.13 8.77
CA PRO A 708 -30.50 22.02 7.49
C PRO A 708 -29.40 20.94 7.57
N PRO A 709 -28.98 20.40 6.41
CA PRO A 709 -27.80 19.54 6.36
C PRO A 709 -26.57 20.24 6.94
N ALA A 710 -25.75 19.50 7.69
CA ALA A 710 -24.57 20.05 8.36
C ALA A 710 -23.29 19.34 7.90
N HIS A 711 -22.29 20.11 7.49
CA HIS A 711 -20.94 19.61 7.24
C HIS A 711 -20.24 19.40 8.59
N VAL A 712 -20.19 18.15 9.07
CA VAL A 712 -19.71 17.81 10.42
C VAL A 712 -18.23 17.44 10.47
N LEU A 713 -17.60 17.26 9.31
CA LEU A 713 -16.17 17.00 9.18
C LEU A 713 -15.71 17.41 7.78
N SER A 714 -14.76 18.34 7.67
CA SER A 714 -13.96 18.50 6.45
C SER A 714 -12.71 17.64 6.56
N ILE A 715 -12.29 17.03 5.46
CA ILE A 715 -11.14 16.12 5.43
C ILE A 715 -9.80 16.81 5.09
N GLU A 716 -9.81 18.05 4.56
CA GLU A 716 -8.59 18.85 4.38
C GLU A 716 -8.03 19.35 5.74
N THR A 717 -8.91 19.76 6.65
CA THR A 717 -8.58 20.33 7.96
C THR A 717 -9.48 19.78 9.08
N PRO A 718 -9.38 18.47 9.41
CA PRO A 718 -10.19 17.89 10.47
C PRO A 718 -9.91 18.57 11.81
N ASN A 719 -10.97 19.01 12.50
CA ASN A 719 -10.97 19.63 13.84
C ASN A 719 -10.62 18.61 14.96
N ALA A 720 -9.56 17.83 14.74
CA ALA A 720 -9.16 16.66 15.53
C ALA A 720 -7.78 16.81 16.20
N GLY A 721 -7.24 18.04 16.24
CA GLY A 721 -5.90 18.35 16.76
C GLY A 721 -4.75 17.71 15.97
N GLY A 722 -5.03 17.17 14.77
CA GLY A 722 -4.02 16.69 13.84
C GLY A 722 -3.67 17.77 12.82
N GLY A 723 -2.41 17.79 12.37
CA GLY A 723 -2.06 18.52 11.15
C GLY A 723 -2.79 17.97 9.92
N GLY A 724 -2.62 18.65 8.78
CA GLY A 724 -3.21 18.29 7.49
C GLY A 724 -2.90 16.86 7.02
N PRO A 725 -3.51 16.43 5.90
CA PRO A 725 -3.38 15.07 5.38
C PRO A 725 -1.93 14.69 5.12
N VAL A 726 -1.62 13.39 5.23
CA VAL A 726 -0.25 12.87 5.06
C VAL A 726 0.10 12.64 3.58
N ALA A 727 -0.91 12.41 2.74
CA ALA A 727 -0.80 12.39 1.29
C ALA A 727 -1.11 13.79 0.71
N SER A 728 -0.47 14.16 -0.41
CA SER A 728 -0.79 15.42 -1.10
C SER A 728 -2.14 15.32 -1.84
N PRO A 729 -2.99 16.36 -1.82
CA PRO A 729 -4.27 16.38 -2.52
C PRO A 729 -4.18 16.37 -4.06
N ASP A 730 -2.97 16.38 -4.62
CA ASP A 730 -2.72 16.33 -6.08
C ASP A 730 -2.47 14.89 -6.61
N TYR A 731 -2.45 13.87 -5.76
CA TYR A 731 -2.34 12.45 -6.17
C TYR A 731 -3.71 11.80 -6.41
N GLN A 732 -3.72 10.70 -7.18
CA GLN A 732 -4.95 10.07 -7.71
C GLN A 732 -5.94 9.53 -6.67
N LEU A 733 -5.58 9.50 -5.38
CA LEU A 733 -6.53 9.28 -4.31
C LEU A 733 -6.97 10.65 -3.77
N SER A 734 -8.07 11.16 -4.31
CA SER A 734 -8.76 12.32 -3.77
C SER A 734 -8.96 12.17 -2.26
N LEU A 735 -8.67 13.24 -1.52
CA LEU A 735 -8.99 13.33 -0.10
C LEU A 735 -10.48 12.99 0.11
N GLN A 736 -10.76 11.94 0.87
CA GLN A 736 -12.12 11.42 1.01
C GLN A 736 -12.35 10.78 2.37
N ALA A 737 -13.54 11.00 2.94
CA ALA A 737 -14.12 10.06 3.88
C ALA A 737 -14.69 8.88 3.08
N PHE A 738 -14.68 7.67 3.66
CA PHE A 738 -15.23 6.49 3.02
C PHE A 738 -16.37 5.89 3.83
N SER A 739 -16.13 5.01 4.81
CA SER A 739 -17.19 4.42 5.63
C SER A 739 -17.39 5.18 6.95
N PRO A 740 -18.53 5.86 7.15
CA PRO A 740 -19.00 6.25 8.47
C PRO A 740 -19.69 5.05 9.14
N ALA A 741 -19.45 4.83 10.43
CA ALA A 741 -20.06 3.73 11.16
C ALA A 741 -20.19 4.02 12.66
N PHE A 742 -21.20 3.43 13.30
CA PHE A 742 -21.40 3.53 14.74
C PHE A 742 -20.96 2.26 15.48
N LEU A 743 -20.29 2.45 16.62
CA LEU A 743 -20.07 1.42 17.63
C LEU A 743 -20.56 1.96 18.97
N GLY A 744 -21.76 1.53 19.38
CA GLY A 744 -22.52 2.24 20.42
C GLY A 744 -22.84 3.67 19.98
N ASP A 745 -22.67 4.65 20.88
CA ASP A 745 -22.83 6.07 20.56
C ASP A 745 -21.62 6.71 19.84
N ALA A 746 -20.50 6.00 19.71
CA ALA A 746 -19.31 6.53 19.06
C ALA A 746 -19.43 6.44 17.54
N LEU A 747 -19.35 7.59 16.87
CA LEU A 747 -19.31 7.70 15.41
C LEU A 747 -17.86 7.65 14.94
N TYR A 748 -17.55 6.69 14.09
CA TYR A 748 -16.27 6.54 13.42
C TYR A 748 -16.41 6.90 11.94
N VAL A 749 -15.31 7.32 11.33
CA VAL A 749 -15.23 7.47 9.87
C VAL A 749 -13.83 7.09 9.38
N ALA A 750 -13.77 6.19 8.41
CA ALA A 750 -12.55 5.87 7.68
C ALA A 750 -12.25 6.96 6.65
N THR A 751 -10.97 7.27 6.43
CA THR A 751 -10.53 8.38 5.57
C THR A 751 -9.30 8.01 4.76
N VAL A 752 -9.13 8.68 3.63
CA VAL A 752 -7.86 8.72 2.90
C VAL A 752 -7.02 9.89 3.41
N GLY A 753 -5.87 9.58 4.00
CA GLY A 753 -4.85 10.56 4.40
C GLY A 753 -4.79 10.88 5.90
N HIS A 754 -5.83 10.56 6.68
CA HIS A 754 -5.86 10.74 8.14
C HIS A 754 -6.05 9.44 8.94
N GLY A 755 -6.27 8.30 8.28
CA GLY A 755 -6.61 7.03 8.93
C GLY A 755 -8.07 7.01 9.39
N VAL A 756 -8.36 6.49 10.57
CA VAL A 756 -9.72 6.48 11.13
C VAL A 756 -9.89 7.65 12.10
N LEU A 757 -10.99 8.40 11.97
CA LEU A 757 -11.40 9.44 12.91
C LEU A 757 -12.60 8.97 13.74
N ARG A 758 -12.72 9.46 14.98
CA ARG A 758 -13.81 9.15 15.92
C ARG A 758 -14.34 10.40 16.61
N SER A 759 -15.66 10.48 16.72
CA SER A 759 -16.44 11.46 17.49
C SER A 759 -17.30 10.73 18.54
N TYR A 760 -17.47 11.35 19.70
CA TYR A 760 -18.40 10.91 20.76
C TYR A 760 -19.64 11.80 20.89
N ASP A 761 -19.72 12.86 20.09
CA ASP A 761 -20.72 13.93 20.21
C ASP A 761 -21.50 14.17 18.90
N ARG A 762 -21.57 13.11 18.07
CA ARG A 762 -22.25 13.08 16.76
C ARG A 762 -21.70 14.09 15.75
N GLY A 763 -20.38 14.18 15.72
CA GLY A 763 -19.61 14.92 14.71
C GLY A 763 -19.29 16.38 15.07
N LYS A 764 -19.46 16.81 16.32
CA LYS A 764 -19.09 18.18 16.73
C LYS A 764 -17.59 18.30 17.00
N THR A 765 -17.00 17.27 17.59
CA THR A 765 -15.56 17.13 17.79
C THR A 765 -15.07 15.77 17.31
N TRP A 766 -13.81 15.74 16.86
CA TRP A 766 -13.20 14.55 16.28
C TRP A 766 -11.84 14.27 16.92
N SER A 767 -11.36 13.04 16.78
CA SER A 767 -10.04 12.60 17.24
C SER A 767 -9.54 11.46 16.35
N ARG A 768 -8.22 11.33 16.12
CA ARG A 768 -7.67 10.13 15.45
C ARG A 768 -7.88 8.90 16.32
N ALA A 769 -8.64 7.93 15.81
CA ALA A 769 -8.70 6.58 16.33
C ALA A 769 -7.46 5.80 15.87
N PHE A 770 -7.03 4.81 16.66
CA PHE A 770 -5.97 3.85 16.31
C PHE A 770 -4.67 4.49 15.80
N ARG A 771 -4.06 5.38 16.59
CA ARG A 771 -2.81 6.08 16.26
C ARG A 771 -1.59 5.18 15.93
N GLY A 772 -1.68 3.88 16.21
CA GLY A 772 -0.68 2.89 15.81
C GLY A 772 -0.76 2.48 14.34
N LEU A 773 -1.90 2.70 13.65
CA LEU A 773 -2.10 2.22 12.29
C LEU A 773 -1.12 2.93 11.33
N PRO A 774 -0.21 2.19 10.65
CA PRO A 774 0.81 2.79 9.80
C PRO A 774 0.24 3.25 8.46
N PHE A 775 -0.83 2.59 7.99
CA PHE A 775 -1.48 2.89 6.72
C PHE A 775 -2.68 3.82 6.89
N LEU A 776 -2.69 4.96 6.18
CA LEU A 776 -3.69 6.01 6.37
C LEU A 776 -4.73 6.12 5.26
N ALA A 777 -4.72 5.26 4.24
CA ALA A 777 -5.77 5.18 3.22
C ALA A 777 -6.80 4.10 3.59
N THR A 778 -7.62 4.38 4.61
CA THR A 778 -8.61 3.45 5.15
C THR A 778 -9.94 3.54 4.40
N GLN A 779 -10.64 2.41 4.29
CA GLN A 779 -11.89 2.26 3.53
C GLN A 779 -13.07 1.94 4.45
N ARG A 780 -13.16 0.72 4.98
CA ARG A 780 -14.30 0.28 5.78
C ARG A 780 -13.94 -0.21 7.17
N LEU A 781 -14.91 -0.08 8.07
CA LEU A 781 -14.86 -0.56 9.45
C LEU A 781 -15.79 -1.76 9.60
N GLY A 782 -15.23 -2.90 9.98
CA GLY A 782 -15.98 -4.07 10.42
C GLY A 782 -15.91 -4.18 11.94
N PHE A 783 -17.03 -4.51 12.58
CA PHE A 783 -17.12 -4.76 14.02
C PHE A 783 -17.64 -6.18 14.24
N ASP A 784 -17.03 -6.94 15.14
CA ASP A 784 -17.61 -8.21 15.61
C ASP A 784 -18.21 -8.10 17.01
N SER A 785 -18.94 -9.14 17.42
CA SER A 785 -19.64 -9.19 18.71
C SER A 785 -18.71 -9.26 19.93
N THR A 786 -17.39 -9.35 19.73
CA THR A 786 -16.39 -9.27 20.82
C THR A 786 -15.86 -7.84 21.02
N GLY A 787 -16.27 -6.90 20.19
CA GLY A 787 -15.72 -5.53 20.16
C GLY A 787 -14.40 -5.43 19.39
N THR A 788 -14.01 -6.47 18.66
CA THR A 788 -12.83 -6.45 17.81
C THR A 788 -13.13 -5.70 16.51
N ILE A 789 -12.19 -4.86 16.08
CA ILE A 789 -12.39 -3.92 14.97
C ILE A 789 -11.49 -4.31 13.81
N TYR A 790 -12.08 -4.45 12.63
CA TYR A 790 -11.38 -4.64 11.36
C TYR A 790 -11.37 -3.32 10.60
N VAL A 791 -10.20 -2.87 10.16
CA VAL A 791 -10.06 -1.74 9.22
C VAL A 791 -9.59 -2.28 7.89
N THR A 792 -10.36 -2.05 6.84
CA THR A 792 -9.98 -2.36 5.46
C THR A 792 -9.32 -1.14 4.81
N THR A 793 -8.49 -1.35 3.80
CA THR A 793 -7.67 -0.27 3.21
C THR A 793 -7.54 -0.38 1.70
N PHE A 794 -7.17 0.73 1.06
CA PHE A 794 -6.78 0.76 -0.36
C PHE A 794 -5.28 0.44 -0.48
N GLY A 795 -4.94 -0.85 -0.59
CA GLY A 795 -3.60 -1.33 -0.92
C GLY A 795 -2.65 -1.63 0.24
N GLY A 796 -3.12 -1.53 1.49
CA GLY A 796 -2.41 -1.96 2.70
C GLY A 796 -3.05 -3.18 3.38
N GLY A 797 -3.90 -3.94 2.67
CA GLY A 797 -4.61 -5.10 3.20
C GLY A 797 -5.74 -4.75 4.18
N ALA A 798 -6.07 -5.72 5.04
CA ALA A 798 -6.95 -5.52 6.18
C ALA A 798 -6.15 -5.55 7.49
N TRP A 799 -6.63 -4.82 8.50
CA TRP A 799 -5.99 -4.68 9.80
C TRP A 799 -6.95 -5.09 10.89
N LEU A 800 -6.53 -6.04 11.73
CA LEU A 800 -7.16 -6.34 12.99
C LEU A 800 -6.66 -5.35 14.03
N LEU A 801 -7.58 -4.63 14.66
CA LEU A 801 -7.29 -3.64 15.69
C LEU A 801 -7.85 -4.15 17.00
N PHE A 802 -6.94 -4.42 17.93
CA PHE A 802 -7.30 -4.84 19.28
C PHE A 802 -7.60 -3.58 20.07
N SER A 803 -8.80 -3.51 20.66
CA SER A 803 -9.08 -2.43 21.60
C SER A 803 -8.07 -2.54 22.74
N PRO A 804 -7.31 -1.48 23.09
CA PRO A 804 -6.84 -1.38 24.46
C PRO A 804 -8.09 -1.48 25.35
N SER A 805 -7.99 -2.22 26.45
CA SER A 805 -9.09 -2.32 27.43
C SER A 805 -9.58 -0.92 27.78
N TRP A 806 -10.88 -0.68 27.57
CA TRP A 806 -11.54 0.61 27.78
C TRP A 806 -11.43 1.12 29.21
#